data_AF-A0A2N5CZS0-F1
#
_entry.id   AF-A0A2N5CZS0-F1
#
_cell.length_a   1.000
_cell.length_b   1.000
_cell.length_c   1.000
_cell.angle_alpha   90.00
_cell.angle_beta   90.00
_cell.angle_gamma   90.00
#
_symmetry.space_group_name_H-M   'P 1'
#
loop_
_entity.id
_entity.type
_entity.pdbx_description
1 polymer ?
#
loop_
_entity_poly.entity_id
_entity_poly.type
_entity_poly.pdbx_seq_one_letter_code
_entity_poly.pdbx_strand_id
1 'polypeptide(L)'
;MVARPDPLWTEWEDPGDFAGALGLHVRRHGETVYALHKALAAGGDKIDVQTLYTWQRRKKEPRSASTFRILTAIEARYRLPEGYFRAKLTHPSRMVTGGGLEKLSTAERRRIAWHLPDDFDRLPKAKRDEILDWVRTVVVSGSTEYRRYHANAQLYRFSFRFSEGNCPLPMPRPAALADRLADGGEIVIGRPLGAERAPPVLDAEARDLRLFKTATLTTSGKGRNGVWNDATADQKMDHLGLMFGALAACPEGDLRGYGVPLRSLTFAMLLFPPVWDWYLRWRETKRGFFTRWESEMLIVVAGLTREGTGWLRQSPHLASYLRPVEGLIRTDDVEAAHADWDAVCEAMHRHALVRTREIDRVARVHRDPFEPILPVLEADSPLGEYRKIGEEVRRLRPDRRRFPVAAAEATRAYLMLRIGLHLGLRQKNLRELLFVPRGRSGTPEKQLEGLKRGEMRWSDREGGWEVLVPAVAFKNAGSSFFRKSPLRLILQNLDGLYDEIDVYLAKDRPTLLRGRTDPRTFFIKTVKTISTNPAYEQHTFYEAWRTIIQRYGIYNPYTGRGAIEGLLPHGPHNVRDVLATHVLKRTGSFEQASYAIQDTPDTIAEHYGRFLPQDKAALAAQVLNQVWTI
;
A
#
# COMPACT_ATOMS: atom_id res chain seq x y z
N MET A 1 51.62 -4.73 -25.55
CA MET A 1 50.24 -4.68 -26.09
C MET A 1 49.80 -3.23 -26.12
N VAL A 2 49.18 -2.77 -27.21
CA VAL A 2 48.67 -1.38 -27.30
C VAL A 2 47.54 -1.21 -26.29
N ALA A 3 47.61 -0.16 -25.46
CA ALA A 3 46.63 0.10 -24.41
C ALA A 3 45.24 0.47 -24.96
N ARG A 4 45.20 1.19 -26.09
CA ARG A 4 43.98 1.56 -26.82
C ARG A 4 44.22 1.35 -28.33
N PRO A 5 43.79 0.22 -28.93
CA PRO A 5 43.97 -0.02 -30.36
C PRO A 5 43.15 1.00 -31.17
N ASP A 6 43.63 1.35 -32.36
CA ASP A 6 42.85 2.17 -33.29
C ASP A 6 41.82 1.29 -34.03
N PRO A 7 40.62 1.83 -34.32
CA PRO A 7 39.62 1.09 -35.06
C PRO A 7 40.04 0.95 -36.52
N LEU A 8 39.84 -0.23 -37.10
CA LEU A 8 40.00 -0.52 -38.53
C LEU A 8 39.01 0.25 -39.41
N TRP A 9 37.86 0.65 -38.84
CA TRP A 9 36.84 1.48 -39.49
C TRP A 9 36.07 2.35 -38.48
N THR A 10 35.64 3.53 -38.90
CA THR A 10 35.01 4.55 -38.05
C THR A 10 33.49 4.54 -38.07
N GLU A 11 32.87 4.02 -39.13
CA GLU A 11 31.40 3.95 -39.26
C GLU A 11 30.89 2.57 -38.90
N TRP A 12 29.91 2.47 -38.00
CA TRP A 12 29.31 1.19 -37.64
C TRP A 12 27.82 1.33 -37.31
N GLU A 13 27.06 0.26 -37.58
CA GLU A 13 25.70 0.12 -37.08
C GLU A 13 25.73 -0.46 -35.66
N ASP A 14 25.10 0.24 -34.72
CA ASP A 14 25.12 -0.14 -33.31
C ASP A 14 24.17 -1.32 -33.01
N PRO A 15 24.68 -2.51 -32.62
CA PRO A 15 23.82 -3.65 -32.34
C PRO A 15 22.94 -3.40 -31.12
N GLY A 16 21.68 -3.85 -31.18
CA GLY A 16 20.73 -3.70 -30.07
C GLY A 16 21.03 -4.56 -28.84
N ASP A 17 21.89 -5.58 -28.95
CA ASP A 17 22.23 -6.50 -27.87
C ASP A 17 23.72 -6.53 -27.52
N PHE A 18 24.01 -6.87 -26.26
CA PHE A 18 25.37 -6.90 -25.73
C PHE A 18 26.32 -7.84 -26.48
N ALA A 19 25.85 -9.04 -26.87
CA ALA A 19 26.72 -10.02 -27.52
C ALA A 19 27.12 -9.56 -28.93
N GLY A 20 26.17 -8.99 -29.68
CA GLY A 20 26.42 -8.35 -30.96
C GLY A 20 27.38 -7.18 -30.84
N ALA A 21 27.17 -6.29 -29.87
CA ALA A 21 28.02 -5.12 -29.63
C ALA A 21 29.46 -5.51 -29.24
N LEU A 22 29.63 -6.49 -28.33
CA LEU A 22 30.95 -6.98 -27.95
C LEU A 22 31.67 -7.60 -29.15
N GLY A 23 30.96 -8.42 -29.94
CA GLY A 23 31.52 -9.03 -31.14
C GLY A 23 31.91 -8.00 -32.21
N LEU A 24 31.11 -6.95 -32.38
CA LEU A 24 31.39 -5.85 -33.28
C LEU A 24 32.67 -5.12 -32.89
N HIS A 25 32.78 -4.64 -31.65
CA HIS A 25 33.93 -3.79 -31.24
C HIS A 25 35.24 -4.57 -31.16
N VAL A 26 35.20 -5.86 -30.84
CA VAL A 26 36.37 -6.74 -30.94
C VAL A 26 36.87 -6.82 -32.39
N ARG A 27 35.98 -7.04 -33.37
CA ARG A 27 36.34 -7.07 -34.80
C ARG A 27 36.78 -5.71 -35.33
N ARG A 28 36.08 -4.64 -34.91
CA ARG A 28 36.36 -3.26 -35.31
C ARG A 28 37.77 -2.84 -34.97
N HIS A 29 38.37 -3.37 -33.92
CA HIS A 29 39.75 -3.05 -33.52
C HIS A 29 40.76 -4.13 -33.95
N GLY A 30 40.37 -5.04 -34.86
CA GLY A 30 41.24 -6.11 -35.36
C GLY A 30 41.65 -7.13 -34.29
N GLU A 31 40.93 -7.20 -33.17
CA GLU A 31 41.27 -8.07 -32.05
C GLU A 31 40.51 -9.39 -32.11
N THR A 32 41.05 -10.39 -31.40
CA THR A 32 40.32 -11.61 -31.06
C THR A 32 39.91 -11.56 -29.59
N VAL A 33 38.93 -12.37 -29.18
CA VAL A 33 38.54 -12.49 -27.75
C VAL A 33 39.74 -12.89 -26.88
N TYR A 34 40.64 -13.71 -27.40
CA TYR A 34 41.87 -14.09 -26.72
C TYR A 34 42.84 -12.91 -26.56
N ALA A 35 42.98 -12.07 -27.58
CA ALA A 35 43.78 -10.84 -27.49
C ALA A 35 43.19 -9.85 -26.48
N LEU A 36 41.87 -9.67 -26.50
CA LEU A 36 41.15 -8.85 -25.51
C LEU A 36 41.38 -9.38 -24.08
N HIS A 37 41.26 -10.68 -23.87
CA HIS A 37 41.55 -11.31 -22.57
C HIS A 37 42.97 -11.02 -22.09
N LYS A 38 43.98 -11.18 -22.97
CA LYS A 38 45.38 -10.87 -22.63
C LYS A 38 45.57 -9.40 -22.26
N ALA A 39 44.90 -8.48 -22.98
CA ALA A 39 44.97 -7.05 -22.70
C ALA A 39 44.34 -6.70 -21.34
N LEU A 40 43.18 -7.30 -21.02
CA LEU A 40 42.52 -7.14 -19.72
C LEU A 40 43.41 -7.70 -18.59
N ALA A 41 43.95 -8.91 -18.75
CA ALA A 41 44.84 -9.52 -17.76
C ALA A 41 46.09 -8.66 -17.49
N ALA A 42 46.68 -8.06 -18.54
CA ALA A 42 47.79 -7.13 -18.41
C ALA A 42 47.43 -5.84 -17.66
N GLY A 43 46.16 -5.40 -17.72
CA GLY A 43 45.61 -4.30 -16.94
C GLY A 43 45.22 -4.65 -15.49
N GLY A 44 45.51 -5.87 -15.04
CA GLY A 44 45.17 -6.35 -13.69
C GLY A 44 43.72 -6.84 -13.53
N ASP A 45 43.00 -7.04 -14.64
CA ASP A 45 41.67 -7.62 -14.64
C ASP A 45 41.69 -9.15 -14.55
N LYS A 46 40.94 -9.72 -13.59
CA LYS A 46 40.78 -11.18 -13.45
C LYS A 46 39.47 -11.63 -14.11
N ILE A 47 39.55 -12.19 -15.31
CA ILE A 47 38.41 -12.82 -16.01
C ILE A 47 38.89 -14.05 -16.78
N ASP A 48 38.12 -15.13 -16.75
CA ASP A 48 38.37 -16.31 -17.58
C ASP A 48 38.04 -16.01 -19.05
N VAL A 49 38.94 -16.32 -19.98
CA VAL A 49 38.71 -16.20 -21.43
C VAL A 49 37.43 -16.89 -21.90
N GLN A 50 37.06 -18.02 -21.28
CA GLN A 50 35.83 -18.73 -21.62
C GLN A 50 34.60 -17.90 -21.28
N THR A 51 34.67 -17.05 -20.25
CA THR A 51 33.59 -16.12 -19.91
C THR A 51 33.34 -15.14 -21.05
N LEU A 52 34.39 -14.53 -21.60
CA LEU A 52 34.28 -13.61 -22.75
C LEU A 52 33.73 -14.32 -24.01
N TYR A 53 34.14 -15.57 -24.27
CA TYR A 53 33.53 -16.35 -25.36
C TYR A 53 32.04 -16.64 -25.13
N THR A 54 31.64 -16.95 -23.90
CA THR A 54 30.21 -17.15 -23.60
C THR A 54 29.38 -15.87 -23.70
N TRP A 55 29.99 -14.70 -23.46
CA TRP A 55 29.39 -13.39 -23.66
C TRP A 55 29.18 -13.10 -25.15
N GLN A 56 30.24 -13.21 -25.95
CA GLN A 56 30.17 -12.99 -27.40
C GLN A 56 29.18 -13.94 -28.10
N ARG A 57 29.06 -15.20 -27.63
CA ARG A 57 28.12 -16.20 -28.18
C ARG A 57 26.71 -16.10 -27.60
N ARG A 58 26.39 -15.04 -26.86
CA ARG A 58 25.06 -14.78 -26.27
C ARG A 58 24.60 -15.89 -25.29
N LYS A 59 25.51 -16.72 -24.75
CA LYS A 59 25.18 -17.79 -23.78
C LYS A 59 25.07 -17.28 -22.34
N LYS A 60 25.91 -16.32 -21.96
CA LYS A 60 25.91 -15.67 -20.64
C LYS A 60 26.06 -14.16 -20.82
N GLU A 61 25.76 -13.42 -19.76
CA GLU A 61 25.98 -11.98 -19.68
C GLU A 61 26.67 -11.66 -18.36
N PRO A 62 27.39 -10.53 -18.26
CA PRO A 62 27.90 -9.97 -17.01
C PRO A 62 26.80 -9.84 -15.94
N ARG A 63 27.11 -10.17 -14.68
CA ARG A 63 26.11 -10.20 -13.57
C ARG A 63 26.63 -9.70 -12.21
N SER A 64 27.85 -9.18 -12.14
CA SER A 64 28.53 -8.86 -10.88
C SER A 64 29.39 -7.60 -11.00
N ALA A 65 29.74 -6.98 -9.87
CA ALA A 65 30.64 -5.82 -9.80
C ALA A 65 31.95 -6.10 -10.53
N SER A 66 32.48 -7.32 -10.34
CA SER A 66 33.71 -7.76 -10.99
C SER A 66 33.56 -7.77 -12.50
N THR A 67 32.46 -8.33 -13.02
CA THR A 67 32.23 -8.43 -14.47
C THR A 67 31.80 -7.11 -15.11
N PHE A 68 31.12 -6.22 -14.39
CA PHE A 68 30.81 -4.87 -14.87
C PHE A 68 32.06 -3.98 -14.95
N ARG A 69 33.02 -4.12 -14.02
CA ARG A 69 34.33 -3.46 -14.18
C ARG A 69 35.03 -3.89 -15.46
N ILE A 70 34.94 -5.17 -15.82
CA ILE A 70 35.48 -5.66 -17.08
C ILE A 70 34.82 -4.93 -18.26
N LEU A 71 33.50 -4.69 -18.21
CA LEU A 71 32.83 -3.90 -19.26
C LEU A 71 33.40 -2.49 -19.36
N THR A 72 33.55 -1.79 -18.23
CA THR A 72 34.15 -0.44 -18.21
C THR A 72 35.57 -0.44 -18.77
N ALA A 73 36.37 -1.46 -18.47
CA ALA A 73 37.72 -1.61 -19.02
C ALA A 73 37.69 -1.82 -20.55
N ILE A 74 36.75 -2.62 -21.06
CA ILE A 74 36.55 -2.82 -22.50
C ILE A 74 36.06 -1.52 -23.17
N GLU A 75 35.12 -0.79 -22.55
CA GLU A 75 34.62 0.51 -23.03
C GLU A 75 35.76 1.52 -23.16
N ALA A 76 36.59 1.67 -22.12
CA ALA A 76 37.75 2.55 -22.11
C ALA A 76 38.80 2.14 -23.15
N ARG A 77 39.00 0.83 -23.38
CA ARG A 77 39.91 0.30 -24.41
C ARG A 77 39.46 0.68 -25.81
N TYR A 78 38.16 0.58 -26.08
CA TYR A 78 37.56 0.82 -27.40
C TYR A 78 36.98 2.22 -27.59
N ARG A 79 37.27 3.16 -26.66
CA ARG A 79 36.82 4.56 -26.71
C ARG A 79 35.30 4.69 -26.84
N LEU A 80 34.56 3.82 -26.14
CA LEU A 80 33.10 3.81 -26.11
C LEU A 80 32.58 4.71 -24.99
N PRO A 81 31.35 5.26 -25.11
CA PRO A 81 30.70 5.96 -24.02
C PRO A 81 30.59 5.08 -22.77
N GLU A 82 30.71 5.69 -21.60
CA GLU A 82 30.57 4.98 -20.33
C GLU A 82 29.19 4.31 -20.23
N GLY A 83 29.17 3.01 -19.89
CA GLY A 83 27.92 2.24 -19.74
C GLY A 83 27.31 1.76 -21.06
N TYR A 84 27.99 1.95 -22.20
CA TYR A 84 27.55 1.49 -23.51
C TYR A 84 27.15 0.00 -23.54
N PHE A 85 27.97 -0.91 -22.97
CA PHE A 85 27.62 -2.33 -22.92
C PHE A 85 26.53 -2.61 -21.90
N ARG A 86 26.51 -1.87 -20.80
CA ARG A 86 25.52 -2.05 -19.71
C ARG A 86 24.10 -1.75 -20.20
N ALA A 87 23.94 -0.73 -21.06
CA ALA A 87 22.66 -0.37 -21.68
C ALA A 87 22.08 -1.49 -22.58
N LYS A 88 22.92 -2.44 -23.03
CA LYS A 88 22.54 -3.52 -23.97
C LYS A 88 22.34 -4.89 -23.30
N LEU A 89 22.41 -4.94 -21.96
CA LEU A 89 22.21 -6.18 -21.19
C LEU A 89 20.72 -6.55 -21.13
N THR A 90 20.43 -7.85 -21.12
CA THR A 90 19.05 -8.37 -21.10
C THR A 90 18.36 -8.22 -19.74
N HIS A 91 19.08 -7.79 -18.70
CA HIS A 91 18.52 -7.46 -17.40
C HIS A 91 19.22 -6.23 -16.81
N PRO A 92 18.87 -5.01 -17.25
CA PRO A 92 19.58 -3.76 -16.91
C PRO A 92 19.65 -3.48 -15.40
N SER A 93 18.67 -3.99 -14.66
CA SER A 93 18.44 -3.71 -13.25
C SER A 93 18.82 -4.86 -12.31
N ARG A 94 19.54 -5.88 -12.81
CA ARG A 94 19.85 -7.07 -12.00
C ARG A 94 20.86 -6.72 -10.91
N MET A 95 20.56 -7.16 -9.69
CA MET A 95 21.43 -7.04 -8.53
C MET A 95 22.83 -7.58 -8.80
N VAL A 96 23.84 -6.79 -8.43
CA VAL A 96 25.22 -7.27 -8.26
C VAL A 96 25.33 -8.05 -6.96
N THR A 97 25.69 -9.33 -7.05
CA THR A 97 26.04 -10.15 -5.87
C THR A 97 27.43 -9.76 -5.37
N GLY A 98 27.53 -9.44 -4.08
CA GLY A 98 28.79 -9.13 -3.41
C GLY A 98 28.71 -9.23 -1.87
N GLY A 99 29.88 -9.34 -1.22
CA GLY A 99 30.08 -9.85 0.14
C GLY A 99 29.91 -8.84 1.29
N GLY A 100 29.51 -7.59 1.04
CA GLY A 100 29.42 -6.56 2.09
C GLY A 100 28.18 -6.62 3.00
N LEU A 101 27.19 -7.45 2.69
CA LEU A 101 25.87 -7.44 3.36
C LEU A 101 25.64 -8.61 4.33
N GLU A 102 26.69 -9.36 4.69
CA GLU A 102 26.58 -10.62 5.46
C GLU A 102 25.97 -10.49 6.86
N LYS A 103 26.03 -9.31 7.47
CA LYS A 103 25.44 -9.05 8.80
C LYS A 103 23.93 -8.77 8.77
N LEU A 104 23.33 -8.52 7.61
CA LEU A 104 21.91 -8.19 7.49
C LEU A 104 21.05 -9.46 7.35
N SER A 105 19.80 -9.40 7.77
CA SER A 105 18.86 -10.51 7.52
C SER A 105 18.65 -10.71 6.00
N THR A 106 18.38 -11.94 5.56
CA THR A 106 18.10 -12.25 4.15
C THR A 106 16.94 -11.41 3.59
N ALA A 107 15.95 -11.10 4.42
CA ALA A 107 14.80 -10.27 4.04
C ALA A 107 15.17 -8.79 3.84
N GLU A 108 16.05 -8.26 4.69
CA GLU A 108 16.55 -6.89 4.57
C GLU A 108 17.47 -6.74 3.35
N ARG A 109 18.41 -7.68 3.15
CA ARG A 109 19.29 -7.70 1.96
C ARG A 109 18.49 -7.62 0.67
N ARG A 110 17.42 -8.43 0.55
CA ARG A 110 16.56 -8.44 -0.63
C ARG A 110 15.84 -7.11 -0.88
N ARG A 111 15.52 -6.35 0.17
CA ARG A 111 14.85 -5.04 0.05
C ARG A 111 15.82 -3.95 -0.38
N ILE A 112 17.01 -3.90 0.22
CA ILE A 112 17.97 -2.83 -0.06
C ILE A 112 18.79 -3.05 -1.33
N ALA A 113 19.01 -4.30 -1.74
CA ALA A 113 19.96 -4.62 -2.80
C ALA A 113 19.62 -3.99 -4.16
N TRP A 114 18.34 -3.72 -4.43
CA TRP A 114 17.94 -2.98 -5.64
C TRP A 114 18.45 -1.53 -5.63
N HIS A 115 18.69 -0.95 -4.46
CA HIS A 115 19.01 0.47 -4.28
C HIS A 115 20.49 0.73 -4.06
N LEU A 116 21.33 -0.30 -4.10
CA LEU A 116 22.78 -0.17 -3.96
C LEU A 116 23.44 0.01 -5.34
N PRO A 117 24.54 0.78 -5.42
CA PRO A 117 25.34 0.86 -6.63
C PRO A 117 26.07 -0.46 -6.88
N ASP A 118 26.46 -0.67 -8.14
CA ASP A 118 27.08 -1.92 -8.57
C ASP A 118 28.46 -2.15 -7.95
N ASP A 119 29.17 -1.08 -7.60
CA ASP A 119 30.49 -1.08 -6.98
C ASP A 119 30.43 -0.92 -5.45
N PHE A 120 29.25 -1.02 -4.85
CA PHE A 120 29.00 -0.74 -3.43
C PHE A 120 30.04 -1.37 -2.49
N ASP A 121 30.42 -2.62 -2.69
CA ASP A 121 31.37 -3.33 -1.83
C ASP A 121 32.78 -2.75 -1.82
N ARG A 122 33.15 -1.97 -2.84
CA ARG A 122 34.46 -1.32 -2.99
C ARG A 122 34.49 0.09 -2.45
N LEU A 123 33.32 0.68 -2.18
CA LEU A 123 33.24 2.01 -1.62
C LEU A 123 33.84 2.04 -0.21
N PRO A 124 34.46 3.16 0.20
CA PRO A 124 34.90 3.37 1.57
C PRO A 124 33.77 3.10 2.57
N LYS A 125 34.09 2.57 3.76
CA LYS A 125 33.08 2.23 4.77
C LYS A 125 32.12 3.39 5.06
N ALA A 126 32.64 4.61 5.23
CA ALA A 126 31.82 5.81 5.46
C ALA A 126 30.78 6.04 4.36
N LYS A 127 31.17 5.87 3.08
CA LYS A 127 30.26 6.02 1.94
C LYS A 127 29.23 4.89 1.87
N ARG A 128 29.60 3.67 2.24
CA ARG A 128 28.65 2.55 2.35
C ARG A 128 27.61 2.78 3.44
N ASP A 129 28.04 3.28 4.60
CA ASP A 129 27.14 3.59 5.72
C ASP A 129 26.17 4.73 5.36
N GLU A 130 26.66 5.78 4.69
CA GLU A 130 25.85 6.87 4.13
C GLU A 130 24.77 6.36 3.16
N ILE A 131 25.14 5.52 2.19
CA ILE A 131 24.20 4.95 1.22
C ILE A 131 23.16 4.06 1.92
N LEU A 132 23.60 3.22 2.87
CA LEU A 132 22.69 2.34 3.61
C LEU A 132 21.70 3.14 4.46
N ASP A 133 22.16 4.20 5.12
CA ASP A 133 21.29 5.10 5.88
C ASP A 133 20.28 5.79 4.97
N TRP A 134 20.72 6.35 3.83
CA TRP A 134 19.82 6.97 2.85
C TRP A 134 18.77 5.97 2.32
N VAL A 135 19.17 4.75 1.96
CA VAL A 135 18.22 3.72 1.50
C VAL A 135 17.22 3.36 2.61
N ARG A 136 17.67 3.23 3.85
CA ARG A 136 16.78 2.92 4.98
C ARG A 136 15.82 4.06 5.28
N THR A 137 16.29 5.29 5.29
CA THR A 137 15.51 6.48 5.65
C THR A 137 14.59 6.92 4.52
N VAL A 138 15.07 7.04 3.29
CA VAL A 138 14.28 7.57 2.16
C VAL A 138 13.46 6.49 1.48
N VAL A 139 14.06 5.33 1.17
CA VAL A 139 13.42 4.29 0.37
C VAL A 139 12.61 3.29 1.21
N VAL A 140 13.19 2.74 2.28
CA VAL A 140 12.55 1.66 3.05
C VAL A 140 11.51 2.20 4.02
N SER A 141 11.91 3.06 4.94
CA SER A 141 11.00 3.66 5.93
C SER A 141 10.24 4.84 5.33
N GLY A 142 10.92 5.72 4.59
CA GLY A 142 10.44 7.07 4.26
C GLY A 142 10.64 7.98 5.48
N SER A 143 11.29 9.11 5.27
CA SER A 143 12.04 9.93 6.25
C SER A 143 11.28 10.47 7.48
N THR A 144 9.99 10.17 7.65
CA THR A 144 9.17 10.73 8.74
C THR A 144 9.24 9.90 10.03
N GLU A 145 9.38 10.55 11.18
CA GLU A 145 9.42 9.96 12.54
C GLU A 145 8.24 9.01 12.83
N TYR A 146 7.08 9.25 12.25
CA TYR A 146 5.92 8.38 12.39
C TYR A 146 6.01 7.05 11.67
N ARG A 147 6.73 6.98 10.55
CA ARG A 147 6.94 5.68 9.90
C ARG A 147 7.87 4.82 10.72
N ARG A 148 8.77 5.42 11.52
CA ARG A 148 9.50 4.72 12.59
C ARG A 148 8.53 4.26 13.70
N TYR A 149 7.58 5.08 14.13
CA TYR A 149 6.53 4.66 15.07
C TYR A 149 5.62 3.55 14.50
N HIS A 150 5.20 3.62 13.24
CA HIS A 150 4.32 2.62 12.62
C HIS A 150 5.05 1.30 12.33
N ALA A 151 6.35 1.36 11.99
CA ALA A 151 7.22 0.20 11.91
C ALA A 151 7.43 -0.43 13.30
N ASN A 152 7.57 0.40 14.35
CA ASN A 152 7.65 -0.07 15.74
C ASN A 152 6.30 -0.60 16.26
N ALA A 153 5.17 -0.01 15.88
CA ALA A 153 3.82 -0.46 16.23
C ALA A 153 3.47 -1.79 15.54
N GLN A 154 4.02 -2.06 14.35
CA GLN A 154 3.92 -3.37 13.70
C GLN A 154 4.76 -4.46 14.39
N LEU A 155 5.75 -4.10 15.21
CA LEU A 155 6.57 -5.05 15.97
C LEU A 155 5.85 -5.55 17.23
N TYR A 156 4.95 -4.76 17.83
CA TYR A 156 4.18 -5.16 19.01
C TYR A 156 2.78 -5.64 18.61
N ARG A 157 2.63 -6.95 18.44
CA ARG A 157 1.33 -7.60 18.24
C ARG A 157 0.64 -7.73 19.60
N PHE A 158 -0.30 -6.84 19.93
CA PHE A 158 -1.07 -6.95 21.19
C PHE A 158 -2.58 -6.91 20.99
N SER A 159 -3.05 -6.75 19.76
CA SER A 159 -4.49 -6.77 19.45
C SER A 159 -5.07 -8.15 19.70
N PHE A 160 -6.24 -8.21 20.35
CA PHE A 160 -7.05 -9.42 20.29
C PHE A 160 -7.60 -9.64 18.88
N ARG A 161 -7.74 -10.91 18.50
CA ARG A 161 -8.48 -11.33 17.30
C ARG A 161 -9.83 -11.88 17.70
N PHE A 162 -10.87 -11.26 17.15
CA PHE A 162 -12.24 -11.74 17.27
C PHE A 162 -12.53 -12.80 16.20
N SER A 163 -13.35 -13.77 16.56
CA SER A 163 -13.76 -14.84 15.69
C SER A 163 -14.77 -14.36 14.64
N GLU A 164 -14.73 -14.96 13.44
CA GLU A 164 -15.65 -14.66 12.33
C GLU A 164 -16.80 -15.67 12.19
N GLY A 165 -17.93 -15.22 11.61
CA GLY A 165 -19.09 -16.05 11.26
C GLY A 165 -20.44 -15.38 11.48
N ASN A 166 -21.51 -16.07 11.06
CA ASN A 166 -22.86 -15.49 10.90
C ASN A 166 -23.86 -15.84 12.02
N CYS A 167 -23.41 -16.58 13.04
CA CYS A 167 -24.23 -16.94 14.19
C CYS A 167 -23.63 -16.37 15.49
N PRO A 168 -24.46 -16.03 16.49
CA PRO A 168 -24.00 -15.69 17.83
C PRO A 168 -23.17 -16.82 18.45
N LEU A 169 -22.21 -16.48 19.30
CA LEU A 169 -21.47 -17.45 20.09
C LEU A 169 -22.17 -17.67 21.45
N PRO A 170 -22.03 -18.87 22.06
CA PRO A 170 -22.54 -19.10 23.40
C PRO A 170 -21.77 -18.22 24.40
N MET A 171 -22.53 -17.47 25.21
CA MET A 171 -21.97 -16.68 26.31
C MET A 171 -21.82 -17.57 27.55
N PRO A 172 -20.67 -17.55 28.24
CA PRO A 172 -20.54 -18.18 29.56
C PRO A 172 -21.59 -17.64 30.54
N ARG A 173 -22.05 -18.48 31.48
CA ARG A 173 -22.98 -18.04 32.52
C ARG A 173 -22.28 -17.03 33.45
N PRO A 174 -22.86 -15.84 33.68
CA PRO A 174 -22.26 -14.87 34.57
C PRO A 174 -22.30 -15.36 36.03
N ALA A 175 -21.28 -15.01 36.80
CA ALA A 175 -21.27 -15.21 38.24
C ALA A 175 -22.26 -14.26 38.93
N ALA A 176 -22.69 -14.60 40.16
CA ALA A 176 -23.57 -13.74 40.93
C ALA A 176 -22.93 -12.36 41.16
N LEU A 177 -23.75 -11.31 41.32
CA LEU A 177 -23.24 -9.95 41.49
C LEU A 177 -22.29 -9.85 42.70
N ALA A 178 -22.65 -10.46 43.84
CA ALA A 178 -21.81 -10.47 45.04
C ALA A 178 -20.41 -11.04 44.77
N ASP A 179 -20.30 -12.18 44.06
CA ASP A 179 -19.03 -12.81 43.71
C ASP A 179 -18.19 -11.92 42.78
N ARG A 180 -18.85 -11.22 41.84
CA ARG A 180 -18.17 -10.31 40.91
C ARG A 180 -17.66 -9.05 41.60
N LEU A 181 -18.37 -8.54 42.59
CA LEU A 181 -17.93 -7.41 43.41
C LEU A 181 -16.77 -7.78 44.33
N ALA A 182 -16.73 -9.04 44.79
CA ALA A 182 -15.64 -9.57 45.62
C ALA A 182 -14.38 -9.96 44.83
N ASP A 183 -14.50 -10.24 43.53
CA ASP A 183 -13.39 -10.66 42.67
C ASP A 183 -12.80 -9.47 41.87
N GLY A 184 -11.74 -8.87 42.41
CA GLY A 184 -10.94 -7.82 41.73
C GLY A 184 -10.14 -8.31 40.51
N GLY A 185 -10.15 -9.61 40.24
CA GLY A 185 -9.49 -10.25 39.11
C GLY A 185 -8.01 -10.55 39.35
N GLU A 186 -7.54 -11.72 38.91
CA GLU A 186 -6.13 -12.09 38.98
C GLU A 186 -5.41 -11.59 37.73
N ILE A 187 -4.35 -10.82 37.95
CA ILE A 187 -3.47 -10.35 36.89
C ILE A 187 -2.57 -11.50 36.46
N VAL A 188 -2.66 -11.88 35.19
CA VAL A 188 -1.74 -12.87 34.61
C VAL A 188 -0.56 -12.11 33.99
N ILE A 189 0.61 -12.25 34.60
CA ILE A 189 1.86 -11.61 34.12
C ILE A 189 2.20 -12.13 32.71
N GLY A 190 2.56 -11.20 31.81
CA GLY A 190 3.05 -11.52 30.46
C GLY A 190 2.01 -11.63 29.35
N ARG A 191 0.86 -10.93 29.45
CA ARG A 191 -0.20 -10.93 28.42
C ARG A 191 -0.59 -9.53 27.93
N PRO A 192 -1.26 -9.40 26.75
CA PRO A 192 -1.42 -10.46 25.74
C PRO A 192 -0.09 -10.73 24.99
N LEU A 193 0.23 -12.00 24.74
CA LEU A 193 1.37 -12.41 23.92
C LEU A 193 0.96 -12.47 22.45
N GLY A 194 1.23 -11.42 21.68
CA GLY A 194 0.90 -11.48 20.25
C GLY A 194 -0.60 -11.27 19.98
N ALA A 195 -1.01 -11.58 18.75
CA ALA A 195 -2.41 -11.53 18.34
C ALA A 195 -3.18 -12.75 18.89
N GLU A 196 -3.38 -12.83 20.22
CA GLU A 196 -4.16 -13.88 20.87
C GLU A 196 -5.64 -13.81 20.46
N ARG A 197 -6.33 -14.94 20.54
CA ARG A 197 -7.79 -14.98 20.40
C ARG A 197 -8.41 -14.25 21.60
N ALA A 198 -9.47 -13.47 21.36
CA ALA A 198 -10.20 -12.81 22.43
C ALA A 198 -10.73 -13.82 23.48
N PRO A 199 -10.80 -13.44 24.77
CA PRO A 199 -11.45 -14.26 25.79
C PRO A 199 -12.91 -14.58 25.43
N PRO A 200 -13.48 -15.72 25.88
CA PRO A 200 -14.79 -16.20 25.40
C PRO A 200 -15.93 -15.19 25.49
N VAL A 201 -16.06 -14.46 26.61
CA VAL A 201 -17.08 -13.41 26.80
C VAL A 201 -16.88 -12.29 25.79
N LEU A 202 -15.67 -11.74 25.72
CA LEU A 202 -15.32 -10.65 24.81
C LEU A 202 -15.49 -11.04 23.32
N ASP A 203 -15.11 -12.26 22.94
CA ASP A 203 -15.25 -12.81 21.58
C ASP A 203 -16.73 -12.92 21.18
N ALA A 204 -17.58 -13.38 22.10
CA ALA A 204 -19.01 -13.53 21.87
C ALA A 204 -19.74 -12.17 21.79
N GLU A 205 -19.37 -11.19 22.64
CA GLU A 205 -19.88 -9.82 22.57
C GLU A 205 -19.47 -9.12 21.26
N ALA A 206 -18.19 -9.25 20.86
CA ALA A 206 -17.71 -8.73 19.58
C ALA A 206 -18.45 -9.35 18.39
N ARG A 207 -18.74 -10.66 18.46
CA ARG A 207 -19.55 -11.35 17.46
C ARG A 207 -20.95 -10.77 17.39
N ASP A 208 -21.62 -10.59 18.52
CA ASP A 208 -22.98 -10.05 18.57
C ASP A 208 -23.04 -8.62 18.00
N LEU A 209 -22.10 -7.75 18.38
CA LEU A 209 -21.99 -6.41 17.81
C LEU A 209 -21.79 -6.44 16.29
N ARG A 210 -20.89 -7.30 15.79
CA ARG A 210 -20.63 -7.43 14.35
C ARG A 210 -21.91 -7.84 13.62
N LEU A 211 -22.59 -8.89 14.11
CA LEU A 211 -23.86 -9.35 13.54
C LEU A 211 -24.92 -8.24 13.55
N PHE A 212 -25.05 -7.53 14.67
CA PHE A 212 -25.98 -6.42 14.79
C PHE A 212 -25.69 -5.31 13.77
N LYS A 213 -24.41 -4.93 13.57
CA LYS A 213 -24.04 -3.85 12.64
C LYS A 213 -23.99 -4.25 11.17
N THR A 214 -23.87 -5.53 10.84
CA THR A 214 -23.82 -6.01 9.45
C THR A 214 -25.13 -6.65 8.96
N ALA A 215 -26.07 -6.97 9.86
CA ALA A 215 -27.35 -7.59 9.48
C ALA A 215 -28.11 -6.77 8.42
N THR A 216 -28.78 -7.43 7.47
CA THR A 216 -29.59 -6.72 6.46
C THR A 216 -30.76 -5.99 7.10
N LEU A 217 -31.47 -6.67 8.00
CA LEU A 217 -32.59 -6.14 8.77
C LEU A 217 -32.28 -6.22 10.25
N THR A 218 -32.82 -5.30 11.03
CA THR A 218 -32.74 -5.38 12.49
C THR A 218 -33.61 -6.52 13.01
N THR A 219 -33.18 -7.17 14.09
CA THR A 219 -34.01 -8.13 14.82
C THR A 219 -35.21 -7.40 15.44
N SER A 220 -36.35 -8.10 15.55
CA SER A 220 -37.56 -7.54 16.16
C SER A 220 -37.27 -6.90 17.53
N GLY A 221 -37.78 -5.69 17.75
CA GLY A 221 -37.56 -4.92 18.98
C GLY A 221 -36.24 -4.17 19.09
N LYS A 222 -35.29 -4.36 18.15
CA LYS A 222 -34.03 -3.59 18.12
C LYS A 222 -34.05 -2.50 17.05
N GLY A 223 -33.67 -1.28 17.44
CA GLY A 223 -33.39 -0.19 16.52
C GLY A 223 -31.92 -0.14 16.13
N ARG A 224 -31.58 0.34 14.93
CA ARG A 224 -30.18 0.50 14.51
C ARG A 224 -30.02 1.74 13.65
N ASN A 225 -28.99 2.52 13.97
CA ASN A 225 -28.51 3.59 13.12
C ASN A 225 -27.23 3.16 12.39
N GLY A 226 -27.25 3.31 11.06
CA GLY A 226 -26.18 2.94 10.14
C GLY A 226 -25.94 1.43 10.03
N VAL A 227 -25.43 1.00 8.88
CA VAL A 227 -25.03 -0.38 8.60
C VAL A 227 -23.55 -0.38 8.26
N TRP A 228 -22.79 -1.28 8.89
CA TRP A 228 -21.40 -1.50 8.52
C TRP A 228 -21.34 -2.48 7.35
N ASN A 229 -20.57 -2.12 6.33
CA ASN A 229 -20.10 -3.13 5.37
C ASN A 229 -18.96 -3.95 5.99
N ASP A 230 -18.61 -5.08 5.39
CA ASP A 230 -17.59 -5.99 5.93
C ASP A 230 -16.27 -5.27 6.22
N ALA A 231 -15.78 -4.45 5.30
CA ALA A 231 -14.53 -3.71 5.50
C ALA A 231 -14.59 -2.72 6.68
N THR A 232 -15.74 -2.09 6.91
CA THR A 232 -15.95 -1.20 8.05
C THR A 232 -16.02 -2.01 9.34
N ALA A 233 -16.74 -3.13 9.31
CA ALA A 233 -16.87 -4.02 10.45
C ALA A 233 -15.49 -4.56 10.87
N ASP A 234 -14.71 -5.08 9.92
CA ASP A 234 -13.36 -5.59 10.16
C ASP A 234 -12.45 -4.49 10.73
N GLN A 235 -12.47 -3.28 10.16
CA GLN A 235 -11.72 -2.15 10.71
C GLN A 235 -12.12 -1.80 12.15
N LYS A 236 -13.43 -1.75 12.45
CA LYS A 236 -13.90 -1.45 13.82
C LYS A 236 -13.55 -2.57 14.79
N MET A 237 -13.62 -3.83 14.36
CA MET A 237 -13.18 -4.99 15.13
C MET A 237 -11.69 -4.94 15.43
N ASP A 238 -10.84 -4.60 14.44
CA ASP A 238 -9.40 -4.43 14.66
C ASP A 238 -9.11 -3.32 15.67
N HIS A 239 -9.79 -2.17 15.58
CA HIS A 239 -9.60 -1.07 16.51
C HIS A 239 -10.03 -1.43 17.95
N LEU A 240 -11.16 -2.13 18.11
CA LEU A 240 -11.62 -2.62 19.40
C LEU A 240 -10.65 -3.68 19.95
N GLY A 241 -10.14 -4.56 19.09
CA GLY A 241 -9.14 -5.56 19.46
C GLY A 241 -7.84 -4.93 19.98
N LEU A 242 -7.40 -3.82 19.37
CA LEU A 242 -6.27 -3.03 19.86
C LEU A 242 -6.55 -2.37 21.21
N MET A 243 -7.74 -1.81 21.40
CA MET A 243 -8.12 -1.18 22.66
C MET A 243 -8.15 -2.19 23.82
N PHE A 244 -8.86 -3.30 23.66
CA PHE A 244 -8.90 -4.36 24.67
C PHE A 244 -7.53 -5.02 24.87
N GLY A 245 -6.74 -5.14 23.80
CA GLY A 245 -5.35 -5.59 23.89
C GLY A 245 -4.48 -4.69 24.76
N ALA A 246 -4.65 -3.36 24.65
CA ALA A 246 -3.93 -2.39 25.49
C ALA A 246 -4.39 -2.45 26.96
N LEU A 247 -5.70 -2.61 27.19
CA LEU A 247 -6.24 -2.82 28.54
C LEU A 247 -5.67 -4.07 29.19
N ALA A 248 -5.59 -5.19 28.46
CA ALA A 248 -5.03 -6.44 28.97
C ALA A 248 -3.51 -6.42 29.13
N ALA A 249 -2.80 -5.54 28.41
CA ALA A 249 -1.35 -5.56 28.36
C ALA A 249 -0.69 -5.29 29.72
N CYS A 250 0.36 -6.05 30.03
CA CYS A 250 1.15 -5.91 31.26
C CYS A 250 1.68 -4.46 31.45
N PRO A 251 1.48 -3.84 32.63
CA PRO A 251 1.99 -2.50 32.94
C PRO A 251 3.52 -2.39 32.91
N GLU A 252 4.22 -3.45 33.31
CA GLU A 252 5.68 -3.53 33.37
C GLU A 252 6.32 -3.95 32.03
N GLY A 253 5.51 -4.37 31.06
CA GLY A 253 5.99 -4.77 29.73
C GLY A 253 6.31 -3.58 28.81
N ASP A 254 6.89 -3.84 27.65
CA ASP A 254 7.24 -2.83 26.64
C ASP A 254 6.06 -1.92 26.24
N LEU A 255 4.86 -2.51 26.20
CA LEU A 255 3.62 -1.81 25.88
C LEU A 255 3.11 -0.92 27.02
N ARG A 256 3.49 -1.19 28.27
CA ARG A 256 2.98 -0.50 29.45
C ARG A 256 1.46 -0.39 29.43
N GLY A 257 0.78 -1.52 29.29
CA GLY A 257 -0.69 -1.55 29.25
C GLY A 257 -1.30 -1.34 30.62
N TYR A 258 -2.62 -1.56 30.75
CA TYR A 258 -3.30 -1.38 32.04
C TYR A 258 -3.18 -2.60 32.97
N GLY A 259 -3.11 -3.81 32.42
CA GLY A 259 -3.11 -5.05 33.20
C GLY A 259 -4.49 -5.55 33.62
N VAL A 260 -5.56 -5.20 32.89
CA VAL A 260 -6.92 -5.68 33.20
C VAL A 260 -6.97 -7.22 33.08
N PRO A 261 -7.46 -7.92 34.12
CA PRO A 261 -7.65 -9.37 34.09
C PRO A 261 -8.53 -9.82 32.92
N LEU A 262 -8.15 -10.90 32.22
CA LEU A 262 -8.87 -11.37 31.02
C LEU A 262 -10.35 -11.71 31.29
N ARG A 263 -10.67 -12.17 32.50
CA ARG A 263 -12.03 -12.48 32.94
C ARG A 263 -12.90 -11.25 33.20
N SER A 264 -12.29 -10.09 33.27
CA SER A 264 -12.94 -8.79 33.48
C SER A 264 -13.15 -8.03 32.17
N LEU A 265 -12.59 -8.50 31.05
CA LEU A 265 -12.76 -7.86 29.75
C LEU A 265 -14.15 -8.11 29.18
N THR A 266 -14.92 -7.02 29.04
CA THR A 266 -16.25 -6.99 28.42
C THR A 266 -16.45 -5.63 27.73
N PHE A 267 -17.26 -5.61 26.67
CA PHE A 267 -17.75 -4.41 26.00
C PHE A 267 -18.51 -3.48 26.93
N ALA A 268 -19.10 -3.98 28.02
CA ALA A 268 -19.74 -3.15 29.04
C ALA A 268 -18.75 -2.15 29.66
N MET A 269 -17.45 -2.45 29.70
CA MET A 269 -16.42 -1.52 30.18
C MET A 269 -16.38 -0.21 29.38
N LEU A 270 -16.80 -0.25 28.11
CA LEU A 270 -16.80 0.92 27.24
C LEU A 270 -17.85 1.97 27.64
N LEU A 271 -18.72 1.65 28.62
CA LEU A 271 -19.66 2.60 29.20
C LEU A 271 -19.05 3.54 30.24
N PHE A 272 -17.80 3.32 30.65
CA PHE A 272 -17.20 4.09 31.74
C PHE A 272 -16.18 5.10 31.20
N PRO A 273 -16.41 6.42 31.41
CA PRO A 273 -15.49 7.47 30.98
C PRO A 273 -14.02 7.27 31.36
N PRO A 274 -13.66 6.78 32.58
CA PRO A 274 -12.27 6.58 32.96
C PRO A 274 -11.52 5.58 32.05
N VAL A 275 -12.21 4.57 31.51
CA VAL A 275 -11.63 3.60 30.55
C VAL A 275 -11.17 4.32 29.28
N TRP A 276 -12.00 5.23 28.76
CA TRP A 276 -11.67 6.04 27.58
C TRP A 276 -10.58 7.05 27.89
N ASP A 277 -10.69 7.78 29.00
CA ASP A 277 -9.71 8.80 29.36
C ASP A 277 -8.32 8.19 29.58
N TRP A 278 -8.24 7.01 30.21
CA TRP A 278 -6.98 6.26 30.30
C TRP A 278 -6.46 5.88 28.92
N TYR A 279 -7.29 5.27 28.07
CA TYR A 279 -6.84 4.79 26.76
C TYR A 279 -6.36 5.93 25.85
N LEU A 280 -7.04 7.08 25.90
CA LEU A 280 -6.64 8.29 25.18
C LEU A 280 -5.28 8.79 25.67
N ARG A 281 -5.08 8.96 26.99
CA ARG A 281 -3.79 9.39 27.58
C ARG A 281 -2.67 8.40 27.33
N TRP A 282 -2.96 7.10 27.37
CA TRP A 282 -2.00 6.04 27.08
C TRP A 282 -1.46 6.17 25.65
N ARG A 283 -2.35 6.40 24.67
CA ARG A 283 -1.93 6.63 23.29
C ARG A 283 -1.26 7.97 23.06
N GLU A 284 -1.71 9.02 23.74
CA GLU A 284 -1.02 10.30 23.73
C GLU A 284 0.41 10.15 24.26
N THR A 285 0.63 9.48 25.38
CA THR A 285 1.96 9.24 25.94
C THR A 285 2.85 8.46 24.97
N LYS A 286 2.29 7.46 24.29
CA LYS A 286 3.03 6.63 23.32
C LYS A 286 3.33 7.34 22.00
N ARG A 287 2.47 8.26 21.56
CA ARG A 287 2.59 8.94 20.25
C ARG A 287 3.08 10.39 20.35
N GLY A 288 2.92 11.04 21.50
CA GLY A 288 3.20 12.45 21.79
C GLY A 288 2.06 13.44 21.49
N PHE A 289 0.93 13.00 20.92
CA PHE A 289 -0.20 13.87 20.54
C PHE A 289 -1.45 13.05 20.16
N PHE A 290 -2.60 13.73 19.97
CA PHE A 290 -3.88 13.18 19.48
C PHE A 290 -4.04 13.26 17.95
N THR A 291 -4.80 12.34 17.32
CA THR A 291 -5.18 12.39 15.90
C THR A 291 -6.70 12.21 15.75
N ARG A 292 -7.21 12.31 14.51
CA ARG A 292 -8.63 12.04 14.21
C ARG A 292 -9.07 10.61 14.57
N TRP A 293 -8.14 9.66 14.71
CA TRP A 293 -8.51 8.29 15.08
C TRP A 293 -9.19 8.25 16.43
N GLU A 294 -8.66 8.96 17.45
CA GLU A 294 -9.26 9.07 18.78
C GLU A 294 -10.72 9.53 18.70
N SER A 295 -10.98 10.61 17.96
CA SER A 295 -12.32 11.13 17.71
C SER A 295 -13.21 10.09 17.03
N GLU A 296 -12.70 9.38 16.02
CA GLU A 296 -13.47 8.34 15.33
C GLU A 296 -13.90 7.20 16.26
N MET A 297 -13.07 6.81 17.23
CA MET A 297 -13.43 5.76 18.20
C MET A 297 -14.42 6.25 19.26
N LEU A 298 -14.30 7.51 19.69
CA LEU A 298 -15.29 8.14 20.57
C LEU A 298 -16.65 8.26 19.87
N ILE A 299 -16.68 8.60 18.57
CA ILE A 299 -17.90 8.59 17.76
C ILE A 299 -18.50 7.18 17.65
N VAL A 300 -17.65 6.15 17.54
CA VAL A 300 -18.12 4.76 17.53
C VAL A 300 -18.85 4.45 18.83
N VAL A 301 -18.25 4.68 20.00
CA VAL A 301 -18.91 4.38 21.27
C VAL A 301 -20.15 5.25 21.50
N ALA A 302 -20.12 6.54 21.12
CA ALA A 302 -21.31 7.39 21.13
C ALA A 302 -22.46 6.78 20.30
N GLY A 303 -22.13 6.22 19.13
CA GLY A 303 -23.10 5.48 18.31
C GLY A 303 -23.58 4.16 18.91
N LEU A 304 -22.79 3.52 19.79
CA LEU A 304 -23.17 2.29 20.50
C LEU A 304 -24.02 2.58 21.74
N THR A 305 -23.93 3.76 22.33
CA THR A 305 -24.69 4.17 23.53
C THR A 305 -25.92 5.03 23.23
N ARG A 306 -26.12 5.41 21.96
CA ARG A 306 -27.22 6.26 21.50
C ARG A 306 -28.59 5.68 21.84
N GLU A 307 -29.48 6.55 22.30
CA GLU A 307 -30.89 6.23 22.54
C GLU A 307 -31.57 5.57 21.33
N GLY A 308 -32.37 4.54 21.60
CA GLY A 308 -33.17 3.78 20.63
C GLY A 308 -32.40 2.94 19.60
N THR A 309 -31.11 3.18 19.39
CA THR A 309 -30.36 2.58 18.26
C THR A 309 -28.96 2.06 18.58
N GLY A 310 -28.43 2.40 19.77
CA GLY A 310 -27.13 1.96 20.23
C GLY A 310 -27.14 0.50 20.65
N TRP A 311 -26.14 -0.27 20.21
CA TRP A 311 -26.05 -1.70 20.55
C TRP A 311 -25.78 -1.94 22.03
N LEU A 312 -24.88 -1.15 22.65
CA LEU A 312 -24.60 -1.27 24.09
C LEU A 312 -25.85 -0.95 24.90
N ARG A 313 -26.54 0.14 24.56
CA ARG A 313 -27.78 0.53 25.25
C ARG A 313 -28.87 -0.56 25.16
N GLN A 314 -28.99 -1.23 24.02
CA GLN A 314 -29.92 -2.34 23.82
C GLN A 314 -29.44 -3.70 24.35
N SER A 315 -28.33 -3.72 25.09
CA SER A 315 -27.71 -4.94 25.63
C SER A 315 -27.51 -4.86 27.16
N PRO A 316 -28.56 -4.62 27.97
CA PRO A 316 -28.44 -4.49 29.43
C PRO A 316 -27.93 -5.77 30.12
N HIS A 317 -28.13 -6.94 29.49
CA HIS A 317 -27.59 -8.21 29.97
C HIS A 317 -26.05 -8.20 30.13
N LEU A 318 -25.33 -7.31 29.42
CA LEU A 318 -23.88 -7.17 29.53
C LEU A 318 -23.43 -6.66 30.92
N ALA A 319 -24.31 -6.00 31.68
CA ALA A 319 -24.05 -5.62 33.06
C ALA A 319 -23.63 -6.84 33.90
N SER A 320 -24.18 -8.02 33.62
CA SER A 320 -23.89 -9.26 34.34
C SER A 320 -22.44 -9.77 34.19
N TYR A 321 -21.66 -9.19 33.27
CA TYR A 321 -20.25 -9.53 33.07
C TYR A 321 -19.29 -8.46 33.63
N LEU A 322 -19.81 -7.31 34.10
CA LEU A 322 -19.00 -6.28 34.70
C LEU A 322 -18.39 -6.72 36.03
N ARG A 323 -17.15 -6.30 36.26
CA ARG A 323 -16.41 -6.48 37.51
C ARG A 323 -15.73 -5.17 37.84
N PRO A 324 -15.49 -4.86 39.13
CA PRO A 324 -14.63 -3.74 39.50
C PRO A 324 -13.25 -3.91 38.86
N VAL A 325 -12.69 -2.81 38.38
CA VAL A 325 -11.33 -2.74 37.85
C VAL A 325 -10.69 -1.51 38.47
N GLU A 326 -9.71 -1.73 39.34
CA GLU A 326 -9.04 -0.67 40.09
C GLU A 326 -8.64 0.49 39.15
N GLY A 327 -9.00 1.73 39.53
CA GLY A 327 -8.71 2.95 38.77
C GLY A 327 -9.56 3.20 37.51
N LEU A 328 -10.33 2.22 37.02
CA LEU A 328 -11.19 2.38 35.83
C LEU A 328 -12.69 2.25 36.11
N ILE A 329 -13.08 1.26 36.92
CA ILE A 329 -14.49 0.91 37.20
C ILE A 329 -14.60 0.57 38.68
N ARG A 330 -15.36 1.36 39.43
CA ARG A 330 -15.59 1.16 40.87
C ARG A 330 -16.72 0.17 41.12
N THR A 331 -16.83 -0.32 42.35
CA THR A 331 -17.98 -1.14 42.78
C THR A 331 -19.30 -0.42 42.55
N ASP A 332 -19.40 0.85 42.96
CA ASP A 332 -20.59 1.68 42.76
C ASP A 332 -20.95 1.84 41.26
N ASP A 333 -19.95 1.86 40.38
CA ASP A 333 -20.16 1.94 38.93
C ASP A 333 -20.80 0.65 38.39
N VAL A 334 -20.39 -0.51 38.90
CA VAL A 334 -20.98 -1.81 38.56
C VAL A 334 -22.41 -1.89 39.08
N GLU A 335 -22.65 -1.47 40.32
CA GLU A 335 -23.99 -1.44 40.92
C GLU A 335 -24.93 -0.50 40.16
N ALA A 336 -24.47 0.70 39.80
CA ALA A 336 -25.23 1.66 39.00
C ALA A 336 -25.60 1.09 37.62
N ALA A 337 -24.69 0.37 36.96
CA ALA A 337 -24.98 -0.27 35.68
C ALA A 337 -26.01 -1.42 35.80
N HIS A 338 -26.05 -2.13 36.94
CA HIS A 338 -27.09 -3.13 37.23
C HIS A 338 -28.44 -2.49 37.54
N ALA A 339 -28.44 -1.36 38.22
CA ALA A 339 -29.66 -0.65 38.62
C ALA A 339 -30.31 0.11 37.45
N ASP A 340 -29.52 0.86 36.69
CA ASP A 340 -30.00 1.72 35.59
C ASP A 340 -28.99 1.78 34.44
N TRP A 341 -29.07 0.78 33.56
CA TRP A 341 -28.21 0.67 32.39
C TRP A 341 -28.37 1.85 31.41
N ASP A 342 -29.59 2.38 31.28
CA ASP A 342 -29.89 3.49 30.37
C ASP A 342 -29.22 4.78 30.84
N ALA A 343 -29.25 5.08 32.13
CA ALA A 343 -28.58 6.23 32.71
C ALA A 343 -27.06 6.18 32.51
N VAL A 344 -26.43 5.02 32.69
CA VAL A 344 -24.99 4.83 32.45
C VAL A 344 -24.66 5.01 30.96
N CYS A 345 -25.50 4.47 30.06
CA CYS A 345 -25.34 4.69 28.62
C CYS A 345 -25.46 6.18 28.24
N GLU A 346 -26.40 6.91 28.85
CA GLU A 346 -26.57 8.35 28.61
C GLU A 346 -25.36 9.16 29.09
N ALA A 347 -24.83 8.84 30.27
CA ALA A 347 -23.62 9.47 30.79
C ALA A 347 -22.43 9.28 29.83
N MET A 348 -22.22 8.05 29.35
CA MET A 348 -21.15 7.77 28.38
C MET A 348 -21.39 8.44 27.03
N HIS A 349 -22.63 8.47 26.54
CA HIS A 349 -22.98 9.12 25.27
C HIS A 349 -22.58 10.59 25.29
N ARG A 350 -22.95 11.32 26.37
CA ARG A 350 -22.58 12.73 26.56
C ARG A 350 -21.07 12.90 26.68
N HIS A 351 -20.39 12.08 27.49
CA HIS A 351 -18.93 12.14 27.63
C HIS A 351 -18.23 11.96 26.29
N ALA A 352 -18.61 10.95 25.50
CA ALA A 352 -18.00 10.66 24.22
C ALA A 352 -18.13 11.83 23.24
N LEU A 353 -19.30 12.47 23.16
CA LEU A 353 -19.53 13.62 22.27
C LEU A 353 -18.72 14.85 22.70
N VAL A 354 -18.65 15.15 24.00
CA VAL A 354 -17.84 16.25 24.53
C VAL A 354 -16.36 15.99 24.27
N ARG A 355 -15.87 14.80 24.64
CA ARG A 355 -14.47 14.41 24.48
C ARG A 355 -14.05 14.39 23.00
N THR A 356 -14.93 13.99 22.08
CA THR A 356 -14.68 14.06 20.63
C THR A 356 -14.34 15.49 20.21
N ARG A 357 -15.13 16.48 20.64
CA ARG A 357 -14.91 17.90 20.29
C ARG A 357 -13.61 18.44 20.89
N GLU A 358 -13.29 18.04 22.12
CA GLU A 358 -12.04 18.43 22.76
C GLU A 358 -10.83 17.85 22.03
N ILE A 359 -10.88 16.56 21.68
CA ILE A 359 -9.85 15.89 20.90
C ILE A 359 -9.72 16.54 19.52
N ASP A 360 -10.81 16.81 18.81
CA ASP A 360 -10.76 17.44 17.47
C ASP A 360 -10.05 18.80 17.48
N ARG A 361 -10.11 19.56 18.59
CA ARG A 361 -9.41 20.85 18.74
C ARG A 361 -7.90 20.72 18.90
N VAL A 362 -7.45 19.64 19.55
CA VAL A 362 -6.02 19.40 19.85
C VAL A 362 -5.40 18.36 18.92
N ALA A 363 -6.22 17.63 18.17
CA ALA A 363 -5.80 16.60 17.25
C ALA A 363 -4.94 17.24 16.16
N ARG A 364 -3.71 16.74 16.07
CA ARG A 364 -2.79 17.17 15.03
C ARG A 364 -3.00 16.28 13.82
N VAL A 365 -3.08 16.91 12.65
CA VAL A 365 -2.94 16.18 11.39
C VAL A 365 -1.52 15.62 11.39
N HIS A 366 -1.44 14.32 11.61
CA HIS A 366 -0.20 13.58 11.81
C HIS A 366 0.86 13.92 10.74
N ARG A 367 0.44 14.09 9.49
CA ARG A 367 1.26 14.51 8.35
C ARG A 367 0.32 15.11 7.33
N ASP A 368 0.81 16.09 6.58
CA ASP A 368 0.22 16.38 5.28
C ASP A 368 0.18 15.07 4.45
N PRO A 369 -1.00 14.52 4.13
CA PRO A 369 -1.13 13.27 3.39
C PRO A 369 -0.45 13.32 2.02
N PHE A 370 -0.19 14.53 1.53
CA PHE A 370 0.45 14.80 0.25
C PHE A 370 1.97 14.86 0.33
N GLU A 371 2.58 15.01 1.50
CA GLU A 371 4.04 15.15 1.62
C GLU A 371 4.84 14.04 0.90
N PRO A 372 4.42 12.75 0.87
CA PRO A 372 5.14 11.75 0.10
C PRO A 372 5.21 11.99 -1.41
N ILE A 373 4.28 12.78 -1.94
CA ILE A 373 4.08 13.05 -3.37
C ILE A 373 4.09 14.55 -3.68
N LEU A 374 4.49 15.41 -2.73
CA LEU A 374 4.56 16.86 -2.94
C LEU A 374 5.35 17.24 -4.21
N PRO A 375 6.53 16.65 -4.50
CA PRO A 375 7.26 16.96 -5.73
C PRO A 375 6.45 16.72 -7.01
N VAL A 376 5.49 15.79 -6.97
CA VAL A 376 4.58 15.51 -8.08
C VAL A 376 3.44 16.52 -8.12
N LEU A 377 2.83 16.80 -6.96
CA LEU A 377 1.69 17.72 -6.88
C LEU A 377 2.07 19.16 -7.13
N GLU A 378 3.31 19.54 -6.85
CA GLU A 378 3.85 20.88 -7.10
C GLU A 378 4.20 21.10 -8.57
N ALA A 379 4.52 20.05 -9.32
CA ALA A 379 4.79 20.14 -10.77
C ALA A 379 3.60 20.73 -11.56
N ASP A 380 3.90 21.35 -12.69
CA ASP A 380 2.88 21.95 -13.59
C ASP A 380 1.90 20.90 -14.12
N SER A 381 2.41 19.69 -14.37
CA SER A 381 1.62 18.55 -14.80
C SER A 381 1.84 17.38 -13.84
N PRO A 382 1.09 17.31 -12.71
CA PRO A 382 1.25 16.22 -11.75
C PRO A 382 1.09 14.82 -12.38
N LEU A 383 0.11 14.68 -13.28
CA LEU A 383 -0.11 13.44 -14.02
C LEU A 383 1.07 13.13 -14.96
N GLY A 384 1.63 14.14 -15.64
CA GLY A 384 2.79 14.00 -16.51
C GLY A 384 4.06 13.61 -15.74
N GLU A 385 4.26 14.20 -14.56
CA GLU A 385 5.38 13.88 -13.66
C GLU A 385 5.28 12.44 -13.15
N TYR A 386 4.11 12.04 -12.66
CA TYR A 386 3.89 10.68 -12.16
C TYR A 386 3.94 9.62 -13.27
N ARG A 387 3.61 9.98 -14.52
CA ARG A 387 3.72 9.08 -15.70
C ARG A 387 5.15 8.60 -15.93
N LYS A 388 6.17 9.39 -15.58
CA LYS A 388 7.59 9.03 -15.70
C LYS A 388 7.94 7.72 -14.98
N ILE A 389 7.24 7.41 -13.87
CA ILE A 389 7.42 6.15 -13.14
C ILE A 389 7.11 4.95 -14.04
N GLY A 390 6.05 5.02 -14.86
CA GLY A 390 5.70 3.97 -15.81
C GLY A 390 6.73 3.82 -16.93
N GLU A 391 7.33 4.92 -17.39
CA GLU A 391 8.42 4.90 -18.36
C GLU A 391 9.67 4.24 -17.78
N GLU A 392 10.01 4.53 -16.53
CA GLU A 392 11.12 3.90 -15.82
C GLU A 392 10.92 2.38 -15.64
N VAL A 393 9.69 1.95 -15.35
CA VAL A 393 9.33 0.51 -15.31
C VAL A 393 9.58 -0.15 -16.67
N ARG A 394 9.18 0.49 -17.78
CA ARG A 394 9.41 -0.03 -19.13
C ARG A 394 10.90 -0.05 -19.48
N ARG A 395 11.63 1.02 -19.17
CA ARG A 395 13.08 1.15 -19.41
C ARG A 395 13.88 0.07 -18.70
N LEU A 396 13.51 -0.26 -17.47
CA LEU A 396 14.21 -1.26 -16.64
C LEU A 396 13.62 -2.68 -16.75
N ARG A 397 12.64 -2.90 -17.64
CA ARG A 397 12.00 -4.19 -17.86
C ARG A 397 13.02 -5.20 -18.39
N PRO A 398 13.18 -6.37 -17.74
CA PRO A 398 14.04 -7.42 -18.26
C PRO A 398 13.51 -8.04 -19.56
N ASP A 399 14.41 -8.65 -20.33
CA ASP A 399 14.04 -9.42 -21.51
C ASP A 399 13.08 -10.56 -21.15
N ARG A 400 11.92 -10.58 -21.83
CA ARG A 400 10.84 -11.53 -21.53
C ARG A 400 11.21 -12.98 -21.84
N ARG A 401 12.09 -13.23 -22.80
CA ARG A 401 12.48 -14.61 -23.17
C ARG A 401 13.40 -15.21 -22.11
N ARG A 402 14.35 -14.44 -21.59
CA ARG A 402 15.33 -14.90 -20.59
C ARG A 402 14.84 -14.80 -19.15
N PHE A 403 14.04 -13.79 -18.84
CA PHE A 403 13.56 -13.49 -17.49
C PHE A 403 12.03 -13.35 -17.46
N PRO A 404 11.28 -14.39 -17.87
CA PRO A 404 9.83 -14.30 -18.07
C PRO A 404 9.07 -13.86 -16.82
N VAL A 405 9.45 -14.34 -15.64
CA VAL A 405 8.80 -13.94 -14.38
C VAL A 405 9.06 -12.47 -14.04
N ALA A 406 10.31 -12.01 -14.15
CA ALA A 406 10.65 -10.63 -13.80
C ALA A 406 10.08 -9.62 -14.82
N ALA A 407 10.07 -9.99 -16.10
CA ALA A 407 9.39 -9.23 -17.15
C ALA A 407 7.88 -9.16 -16.89
N ALA A 408 7.24 -10.28 -16.52
CA ALA A 408 5.82 -10.32 -16.16
C ALA A 408 5.49 -9.46 -14.93
N GLU A 409 6.35 -9.45 -13.91
CA GLU A 409 6.21 -8.57 -12.75
C GLU A 409 6.31 -7.08 -13.13
N ALA A 410 7.19 -6.75 -14.07
CA ALA A 410 7.35 -5.39 -14.58
C ALA A 410 6.15 -4.96 -15.47
N THR A 411 5.63 -5.84 -16.33
CA THR A 411 4.38 -5.57 -17.10
C THR A 411 3.22 -5.32 -16.13
N ARG A 412 3.06 -6.17 -15.10
CA ARG A 412 2.04 -5.97 -14.05
C ARG A 412 2.21 -4.62 -13.37
N ALA A 413 3.43 -4.26 -12.97
CA ALA A 413 3.72 -2.98 -12.31
C ALA A 413 3.36 -1.77 -13.19
N TYR A 414 3.73 -1.82 -14.48
CA TYR A 414 3.38 -0.79 -15.45
C TYR A 414 1.86 -0.64 -15.58
N LEU A 415 1.13 -1.75 -15.74
CA LEU A 415 -0.33 -1.73 -15.86
C LEU A 415 -1.02 -1.26 -14.58
N MET A 416 -0.52 -1.62 -13.40
CA MET A 416 -1.06 -1.11 -12.13
C MET A 416 -1.00 0.42 -12.06
N LEU A 417 0.13 1.02 -12.45
CA LEU A 417 0.28 2.47 -12.52
C LEU A 417 -0.61 3.06 -13.62
N ARG A 418 -0.49 2.54 -14.85
CA ARG A 418 -1.16 3.10 -16.04
C ARG A 418 -2.68 3.05 -15.91
N ILE A 419 -3.26 1.90 -15.54
CA ILE A 419 -4.70 1.74 -15.34
C ILE A 419 -5.17 2.54 -14.12
N GLY A 420 -4.39 2.56 -13.03
CA GLY A 420 -4.68 3.40 -11.88
C GLY A 420 -4.83 4.88 -12.24
N LEU A 421 -3.90 5.41 -13.05
CA LEU A 421 -3.94 6.80 -13.55
C LEU A 421 -5.09 7.06 -14.53
N HIS A 422 -5.55 6.07 -15.29
CA HIS A 422 -6.67 6.28 -16.23
C HIS A 422 -8.02 6.28 -15.55
N LEU A 423 -8.21 5.43 -14.53
CA LEU A 423 -9.51 5.22 -13.94
C LEU A 423 -9.75 6.02 -12.66
N GLY A 424 -8.69 6.39 -11.95
CA GLY A 424 -8.79 7.03 -10.64
C GLY A 424 -9.48 6.16 -9.58
N LEU A 425 -9.59 4.84 -9.79
CA LEU A 425 -10.28 3.94 -8.87
C LEU A 425 -9.59 3.91 -7.49
N ARG A 426 -10.41 3.73 -6.43
CA ARG A 426 -9.89 3.39 -5.10
C ARG A 426 -9.16 2.04 -5.15
N GLN A 427 -8.24 1.84 -4.20
CA GLN A 427 -7.44 0.62 -4.13
C GLN A 427 -8.31 -0.65 -4.17
N LYS A 428 -9.45 -0.66 -3.48
CA LYS A 428 -10.35 -1.82 -3.43
C LYS A 428 -10.85 -2.15 -4.83
N ASN A 429 -11.41 -1.16 -5.51
CA ASN A 429 -12.00 -1.33 -6.84
C ASN A 429 -10.94 -1.75 -7.87
N LEU A 430 -9.72 -1.18 -7.80
CA LEU A 430 -8.62 -1.57 -8.69
C LEU A 430 -8.09 -2.98 -8.40
N ARG A 431 -7.90 -3.32 -7.11
CA ARG A 431 -7.42 -4.63 -6.65
C ARG A 431 -8.37 -5.75 -7.03
N GLU A 432 -9.67 -5.50 -6.90
CA GLU A 432 -10.73 -6.50 -7.08
C GLU A 432 -11.33 -6.50 -8.48
N LEU A 433 -10.85 -5.62 -9.37
CA LEU A 433 -11.31 -5.54 -10.75
C LEU A 433 -11.20 -6.91 -11.42
N LEU A 434 -12.32 -7.45 -11.89
CA LEU A 434 -12.36 -8.68 -12.65
C LEU A 434 -11.95 -8.42 -14.10
N PHE A 435 -11.69 -9.47 -14.86
CA PHE A 435 -11.47 -9.35 -16.30
C PHE A 435 -12.15 -10.44 -17.09
N VAL A 436 -12.47 -10.12 -18.34
CA VAL A 436 -12.99 -11.06 -19.33
C VAL A 436 -12.10 -11.00 -20.58
N PRO A 437 -11.58 -12.14 -21.06
CA PRO A 437 -10.83 -12.19 -22.31
C PRO A 437 -11.65 -11.67 -23.50
N ARG A 438 -10.99 -11.10 -24.51
CA ARG A 438 -11.64 -10.70 -25.75
C ARG A 438 -12.39 -11.87 -26.38
N GLY A 439 -13.53 -11.58 -27.02
CA GLY A 439 -14.39 -12.59 -27.64
C GLY A 439 -15.28 -13.37 -26.66
N ARG A 440 -15.28 -13.04 -25.36
CA ARG A 440 -16.23 -13.55 -24.39
C ARG A 440 -17.20 -12.47 -23.94
N SER A 441 -18.45 -12.85 -23.73
CA SER A 441 -19.46 -11.95 -23.19
C SER A 441 -19.12 -11.57 -21.75
N GLY A 442 -19.22 -10.29 -21.44
CA GLY A 442 -19.03 -9.76 -20.08
C GLY A 442 -20.06 -10.28 -19.10
N THR A 443 -19.73 -10.22 -17.81
CA THR A 443 -20.66 -10.54 -16.73
C THR A 443 -21.81 -9.52 -16.71
N PRO A 444 -23.09 -9.96 -16.58
CA PRO A 444 -24.21 -9.04 -16.45
C PRO A 444 -24.07 -8.09 -15.26
N GLU A 445 -24.48 -6.83 -15.44
CA GLU A 445 -24.33 -5.77 -14.43
C GLU A 445 -24.95 -6.16 -13.09
N LYS A 446 -26.15 -6.77 -13.10
CA LYS A 446 -26.85 -7.26 -11.89
C LYS A 446 -26.03 -8.27 -11.08
N GLN A 447 -25.25 -9.11 -11.75
CA GLN A 447 -24.37 -10.07 -11.07
C GLN A 447 -23.14 -9.35 -10.48
N LEU A 448 -22.59 -8.36 -11.20
CA LEU A 448 -21.51 -7.51 -10.69
C LEU A 448 -21.96 -6.67 -9.49
N GLU A 449 -23.21 -6.21 -9.46
CA GLU A 449 -23.82 -5.54 -8.30
C GLU A 449 -23.86 -6.45 -7.08
N GLY A 450 -24.29 -7.70 -7.25
CA GLY A 450 -24.28 -8.71 -6.19
C GLY A 450 -22.88 -8.99 -5.65
N LEU A 451 -21.87 -8.98 -6.53
CA LEU A 451 -20.46 -9.15 -6.16
C LEU A 451 -19.81 -7.87 -5.62
N LYS A 452 -20.44 -6.70 -5.81
CA LYS A 452 -19.88 -5.37 -5.53
C LYS A 452 -18.48 -5.17 -6.14
N ARG A 453 -18.30 -5.65 -7.38
CA ARG A 453 -17.02 -5.65 -8.11
C ARG A 453 -17.19 -5.09 -9.52
N GLY A 454 -16.13 -4.47 -10.03
CA GLY A 454 -16.05 -4.07 -11.43
C GLY A 454 -15.46 -5.16 -12.32
N GLU A 455 -15.59 -4.99 -13.62
CA GLU A 455 -15.04 -5.87 -14.64
C GLU A 455 -14.44 -5.06 -15.79
N MET A 456 -13.27 -5.50 -16.26
CA MET A 456 -12.64 -5.03 -17.49
C MET A 456 -12.92 -6.03 -18.61
N ARG A 457 -13.51 -5.55 -19.71
CA ARG A 457 -13.97 -6.38 -20.83
C ARG A 457 -13.79 -5.66 -22.16
N TRP A 458 -13.80 -6.40 -23.26
CA TRP A 458 -13.74 -5.80 -24.58
C TRP A 458 -15.13 -5.33 -25.02
N SER A 459 -15.23 -4.10 -25.52
CA SER A 459 -16.41 -3.56 -26.17
C SER A 459 -16.22 -3.63 -27.68
N ASP A 460 -16.95 -4.52 -28.35
CA ASP A 460 -16.94 -4.61 -29.82
C ASP A 460 -17.51 -3.34 -30.46
N ARG A 461 -18.50 -2.71 -29.81
CA ARG A 461 -19.12 -1.47 -30.26
C ARG A 461 -18.14 -0.30 -30.30
N GLU A 462 -17.35 -0.13 -29.24
CA GLU A 462 -16.44 1.01 -29.07
C GLU A 462 -15.00 0.66 -29.51
N GLY A 463 -14.74 -0.59 -29.94
CA GLY A 463 -13.42 -1.05 -30.36
C GLY A 463 -12.36 -0.97 -29.26
N GLY A 464 -12.72 -1.19 -28.00
CA GLY A 464 -11.83 -0.92 -26.89
C GLY A 464 -12.10 -1.64 -25.58
N TRP A 465 -11.13 -1.58 -24.67
CA TRP A 465 -11.28 -2.13 -23.33
C TRP A 465 -12.19 -1.23 -22.48
N GLU A 466 -13.41 -1.69 -22.23
CA GLU A 466 -14.37 -1.09 -21.31
C GLU A 466 -14.08 -1.53 -19.88
N VAL A 467 -14.05 -0.57 -18.96
CA VAL A 467 -14.13 -0.83 -17.53
C VAL A 467 -15.53 -0.46 -17.06
N LEU A 468 -16.27 -1.46 -16.61
CA LEU A 468 -17.58 -1.29 -15.99
C LEU A 468 -17.47 -1.54 -14.49
N VAL A 469 -17.91 -0.58 -13.68
CA VAL A 469 -17.99 -0.73 -12.23
C VAL A 469 -19.38 -0.30 -11.75
N PRO A 470 -20.20 -1.19 -11.16
CA PRO A 470 -21.52 -0.82 -10.69
C PRO A 470 -21.42 0.19 -9.54
N ALA A 471 -22.37 1.12 -9.45
CA ALA A 471 -22.36 2.19 -8.46
C ALA A 471 -22.20 1.65 -7.02
N VAL A 472 -22.89 0.55 -6.71
CA VAL A 472 -22.87 -0.12 -5.40
C VAL A 472 -21.49 -0.66 -4.98
N ALA A 473 -20.55 -0.79 -5.90
CA ALA A 473 -19.16 -1.16 -5.60
C ALA A 473 -18.34 0.00 -5.03
N PHE A 474 -18.82 1.25 -5.15
CA PHE A 474 -18.15 2.43 -4.62
C PHE A 474 -18.66 2.79 -3.22
N LYS A 475 -17.76 3.27 -2.35
CA LYS A 475 -18.12 3.81 -1.03
C LYS A 475 -19.11 4.98 -1.13
N ASN A 476 -19.05 5.74 -2.22
CA ASN A 476 -19.88 6.93 -2.46
C ASN A 476 -21.03 6.63 -3.44
N ALA A 477 -21.56 5.40 -3.45
CA ALA A 477 -22.62 4.98 -4.37
C ALA A 477 -23.84 5.90 -4.39
N GLY A 478 -24.15 6.54 -3.24
CA GLY A 478 -25.26 7.50 -3.10
C GLY A 478 -24.92 8.95 -3.47
N SER A 479 -23.69 9.24 -3.90
CA SER A 479 -23.30 10.61 -4.29
C SER A 479 -23.96 11.04 -5.60
N SER A 480 -24.04 12.35 -5.80
CA SER A 480 -24.56 12.99 -7.02
C SER A 480 -23.82 12.58 -8.30
N PHE A 481 -22.58 12.07 -8.18
CA PHE A 481 -21.79 11.55 -9.29
C PHE A 481 -22.45 10.35 -9.97
N PHE A 482 -22.86 9.35 -9.17
CA PHE A 482 -23.35 8.10 -9.74
C PHE A 482 -24.80 8.19 -10.18
N ARG A 483 -25.66 8.91 -9.45
CA ARG A 483 -27.13 8.92 -9.71
C ARG A 483 -27.72 7.52 -9.94
N LYS A 484 -27.16 6.50 -9.27
CA LYS A 484 -27.45 5.05 -9.43
C LYS A 484 -27.00 4.40 -10.77
N SER A 485 -26.27 5.11 -11.62
CA SER A 485 -25.65 4.57 -12.83
C SER A 485 -24.25 4.02 -12.57
N PRO A 486 -23.82 2.96 -13.30
CA PRO A 486 -22.46 2.43 -13.20
C PRO A 486 -21.43 3.41 -13.76
N LEU A 487 -20.18 3.28 -13.29
CA LEU A 487 -19.04 3.83 -14.03
C LEU A 487 -18.82 2.98 -15.28
N ARG A 488 -18.76 3.62 -16.45
CA ARG A 488 -18.36 3.01 -17.72
C ARG A 488 -17.31 3.89 -18.38
N LEU A 489 -16.14 3.33 -18.65
CA LEU A 489 -15.04 4.06 -19.29
C LEU A 489 -14.32 3.16 -20.29
N ILE A 490 -14.13 3.67 -21.51
CA ILE A 490 -13.27 3.02 -22.52
C ILE A 490 -11.83 3.50 -22.32
N LEU A 491 -10.93 2.57 -22.05
CA LEU A 491 -9.51 2.86 -21.97
C LEU A 491 -9.00 3.18 -23.37
N GLN A 492 -8.43 4.36 -23.58
CA GLN A 492 -7.88 4.73 -24.89
C GLN A 492 -6.59 3.97 -25.17
N ASN A 493 -6.39 3.51 -26.41
CA ASN A 493 -5.16 2.82 -26.83
C ASN A 493 -4.01 3.81 -27.09
N LEU A 494 -3.56 4.49 -26.04
CA LEU A 494 -2.42 5.40 -26.10
C LEU A 494 -1.16 4.68 -25.62
N ASP A 495 -0.02 4.93 -26.27
CA ASP A 495 1.29 4.34 -25.97
C ASP A 495 1.33 2.80 -26.00
N GLY A 496 0.51 2.17 -26.85
CA GLY A 496 0.45 0.70 -26.98
C GLY A 496 -0.18 0.00 -25.78
N LEU A 497 -1.08 0.66 -25.05
CA LEU A 497 -1.74 0.11 -23.87
C LEU A 497 -2.42 -1.24 -24.15
N TYR A 498 -3.08 -1.39 -25.30
CA TYR A 498 -3.80 -2.63 -25.62
C TYR A 498 -2.86 -3.81 -25.78
N ASP A 499 -1.70 -3.59 -26.41
CA ASP A 499 -0.68 -4.63 -26.57
C ASP A 499 -0.12 -5.07 -25.22
N GLU A 500 0.12 -4.12 -24.31
CA GLU A 500 0.58 -4.44 -22.95
C GLU A 500 -0.47 -5.23 -22.16
N ILE A 501 -1.76 -4.90 -22.30
CA ILE A 501 -2.86 -5.67 -21.71
C ILE A 501 -2.91 -7.07 -22.30
N ASP A 502 -2.90 -7.21 -23.63
CA ASP A 502 -3.04 -8.50 -24.30
C ASP A 502 -1.86 -9.43 -23.96
N VAL A 503 -0.65 -8.90 -23.98
CA VAL A 503 0.55 -9.62 -23.56
C VAL A 503 0.47 -10.01 -22.09
N TYR A 504 0.00 -9.10 -21.23
CA TYR A 504 -0.15 -9.40 -19.82
C TYR A 504 -1.13 -10.56 -19.60
N LEU A 505 -2.29 -10.50 -20.23
CA LEU A 505 -3.34 -11.52 -20.10
C LEU A 505 -2.91 -12.87 -20.70
N ALA A 506 -2.30 -12.87 -21.89
CA ALA A 506 -2.00 -14.09 -22.63
C ALA A 506 -0.72 -14.80 -22.18
N LYS A 507 0.31 -14.07 -21.71
CA LYS A 507 1.64 -14.62 -21.45
C LYS A 507 2.10 -14.42 -20.01
N ASP A 508 2.03 -13.19 -19.52
CA ASP A 508 2.63 -12.84 -18.24
C ASP A 508 1.78 -13.36 -17.07
N ARG A 509 0.45 -13.25 -17.11
CA ARG A 509 -0.46 -13.78 -16.09
C ARG A 509 -0.31 -15.30 -15.88
N PRO A 510 -0.36 -16.16 -16.92
CA PRO A 510 -0.10 -17.59 -16.75
C PRO A 510 1.26 -17.88 -16.11
N THR A 511 2.29 -17.11 -16.48
CA THR A 511 3.65 -17.21 -15.91
C THR A 511 3.66 -16.90 -14.41
N LEU A 512 2.90 -15.89 -13.98
CA LEU A 512 2.78 -15.50 -12.56
C LEU A 512 1.94 -16.50 -11.73
N LEU A 513 0.93 -17.13 -12.34
CA LEU A 513 0.07 -18.14 -11.68
C LEU A 513 0.78 -19.46 -11.41
N ARG A 514 1.75 -19.85 -12.24
CA ARG A 514 2.46 -21.14 -12.14
C ARG A 514 1.50 -22.33 -12.04
N GLY A 515 0.46 -22.32 -12.89
CA GLY A 515 -0.55 -23.39 -12.96
C GLY A 515 -1.51 -23.47 -11.77
N ARG A 516 -1.56 -22.46 -10.88
CA ARG A 516 -2.59 -22.37 -9.83
C ARG A 516 -3.90 -21.81 -10.39
N THR A 517 -5.00 -22.08 -9.68
CA THR A 517 -6.35 -21.61 -10.00
C THR A 517 -6.39 -20.09 -10.17
N ASP A 518 -6.94 -19.60 -11.29
CA ASP A 518 -7.04 -18.18 -11.57
C ASP A 518 -8.19 -17.55 -10.74
N PRO A 519 -7.93 -16.51 -9.92
CA PRO A 519 -8.96 -15.82 -9.14
C PRO A 519 -9.85 -14.89 -9.97
N ARG A 520 -9.59 -14.77 -11.28
CA ARG A 520 -10.26 -13.90 -12.27
C ARG A 520 -10.11 -12.40 -12.03
N THR A 521 -9.36 -11.98 -11.01
CA THR A 521 -8.98 -10.58 -10.82
C THR A 521 -7.91 -10.19 -11.84
N PHE A 522 -8.03 -8.99 -12.42
CA PHE A 522 -7.14 -8.47 -13.44
C PHE A 522 -5.69 -8.40 -12.95
N PHE A 523 -5.44 -8.04 -11.68
CA PHE A 523 -4.11 -8.11 -11.09
C PHE A 523 -3.95 -9.32 -10.17
N ILE A 524 -2.79 -10.00 -10.26
CA ILE A 524 -2.43 -11.16 -9.43
C ILE A 524 -1.00 -11.05 -8.89
N LYS A 525 -0.79 -11.65 -7.72
CA LYS A 525 0.53 -11.87 -7.13
C LYS A 525 1.32 -12.87 -7.94
N THR A 526 2.64 -12.80 -7.82
CA THR A 526 3.53 -13.86 -8.26
C THR A 526 3.42 -15.01 -7.25
N VAL A 527 2.90 -16.16 -7.67
CA VAL A 527 2.76 -17.32 -6.80
C VAL A 527 4.15 -17.83 -6.40
N LYS A 528 4.36 -18.02 -5.09
CA LYS A 528 5.60 -18.57 -4.52
C LYS A 528 5.31 -19.94 -3.91
N THR A 529 6.36 -20.72 -3.66
CA THR A 529 6.25 -22.06 -3.04
C THR A 529 5.45 -22.04 -1.72
N ILE A 530 5.62 -20.98 -0.92
CA ILE A 530 5.00 -20.82 0.40
C ILE A 530 3.70 -19.98 0.40
N SER A 531 3.33 -19.36 -0.73
CA SER A 531 2.16 -18.49 -0.83
C SER A 531 1.37 -18.86 -2.07
N THR A 532 0.31 -19.65 -1.85
CA THR A 532 -0.45 -20.33 -2.89
C THR A 532 -1.63 -19.52 -3.41
N ASN A 533 -2.15 -18.57 -2.62
CA ASN A 533 -3.26 -17.70 -3.06
C ASN A 533 -2.72 -16.60 -4.00
N PRO A 534 -3.09 -16.58 -5.30
CA PRO A 534 -2.64 -15.57 -6.26
C PRO A 534 -3.35 -14.22 -6.10
N ALA A 535 -4.50 -14.13 -5.43
CA ALA A 535 -5.24 -12.89 -5.29
C ALA A 535 -4.55 -11.91 -4.34
N TYR A 536 -4.61 -10.62 -4.67
CA TYR A 536 -4.19 -9.56 -3.77
C TYR A 536 -5.23 -9.29 -2.69
N GLU A 537 -4.78 -9.15 -1.45
CA GLU A 537 -5.53 -8.55 -0.34
C GLU A 537 -5.09 -7.09 -0.12
N GLN A 538 -5.65 -6.39 0.87
CA GLN A 538 -5.38 -4.94 1.07
C GLN A 538 -3.91 -4.66 1.32
N HIS A 539 -3.33 -5.38 2.27
CA HIS A 539 -1.94 -5.20 2.65
C HIS A 539 -1.00 -5.60 1.50
N THR A 540 -1.19 -6.77 0.88
CA THR A 540 -0.32 -7.21 -0.22
C THR A 540 -0.42 -6.34 -1.47
N PHE A 541 -1.58 -5.75 -1.78
CA PHE A 541 -1.72 -4.80 -2.88
C PHE A 541 -0.99 -3.49 -2.58
N TYR A 542 -1.14 -2.98 -1.35
CA TYR A 542 -0.41 -1.80 -0.88
C TYR A 542 1.10 -2.00 -0.95
N GLU A 543 1.60 -3.14 -0.45
CA GLU A 543 3.04 -3.46 -0.49
C GLU A 543 3.56 -3.64 -1.91
N ALA A 544 2.77 -4.23 -2.82
CA ALA A 544 3.13 -4.32 -4.23
C ALA A 544 3.25 -2.93 -4.85
N TRP A 545 2.29 -2.04 -4.60
CA TRP A 545 2.35 -0.65 -5.04
C TRP A 545 3.57 0.08 -4.49
N ARG A 546 3.78 -0.01 -3.17
CA ARG A 546 4.91 0.60 -2.47
C ARG A 546 6.24 0.12 -3.05
N THR A 547 6.35 -1.17 -3.36
CA THR A 547 7.55 -1.76 -4.00
C THR A 547 7.80 -1.16 -5.38
N ILE A 548 6.75 -0.90 -6.17
CA ILE A 548 6.88 -0.23 -7.48
C ILE A 548 7.45 1.18 -7.27
N ILE A 549 6.89 1.95 -6.34
CA ILE A 549 7.35 3.31 -6.04
C ILE A 549 8.80 3.30 -5.55
N GLN A 550 9.15 2.40 -4.62
CA GLN A 550 10.52 2.29 -4.12
C GLN A 550 11.52 2.01 -5.25
N ARG A 551 11.19 1.09 -6.16
CA ARG A 551 12.11 0.63 -7.22
C ARG A 551 12.22 1.56 -8.41
N TYR A 552 11.11 2.18 -8.81
CA TYR A 552 10.99 2.91 -10.08
C TYR A 552 10.54 4.36 -9.89
N GLY A 553 9.89 4.69 -8.78
CA GLY A 553 9.41 6.04 -8.51
C GLY A 553 10.51 6.93 -7.93
N ILE A 554 11.09 6.51 -6.81
CA ILE A 554 12.07 7.30 -6.06
C ILE A 554 13.39 7.36 -6.83
N TYR A 555 13.80 8.55 -7.24
CA TYR A 555 15.12 8.76 -7.82
C TYR A 555 16.22 8.50 -6.78
N ASN A 556 17.16 7.64 -7.15
CA ASN A 556 18.30 7.26 -6.34
C ASN A 556 19.59 7.85 -6.93
N PRO A 557 20.17 8.89 -6.31
CA PRO A 557 21.33 9.60 -6.85
C PRO A 557 22.59 8.72 -6.92
N TYR A 558 22.69 7.68 -6.10
CA TYR A 558 23.85 6.77 -6.11
C TYR A 558 23.80 5.77 -7.26
N THR A 559 22.65 5.61 -7.92
CA THR A 559 22.48 4.59 -8.97
C THR A 559 21.94 5.15 -10.29
N GLY A 560 21.46 6.39 -10.31
CA GLY A 560 20.80 7.02 -11.45
C GLY A 560 19.49 6.34 -11.87
N ARG A 561 18.89 5.54 -10.98
CA ARG A 561 17.61 4.83 -11.21
C ARG A 561 16.49 5.51 -10.46
N GLY A 562 15.27 5.30 -10.94
CA GLY A 562 14.07 5.95 -10.39
C GLY A 562 13.72 7.20 -11.18
N ALA A 563 12.46 7.61 -11.12
CA ALA A 563 11.90 8.59 -12.03
C ALA A 563 11.84 10.02 -11.49
N ILE A 564 11.64 10.20 -10.18
CA ILE A 564 11.24 11.49 -9.60
C ILE A 564 12.09 11.78 -8.36
N GLU A 565 12.75 12.93 -8.36
CA GLU A 565 13.52 13.45 -7.24
C GLU A 565 12.61 13.88 -6.08
N GLY A 566 13.04 13.62 -4.85
CA GLY A 566 12.28 13.94 -3.64
C GLY A 566 11.03 13.08 -3.39
N LEU A 567 10.62 12.21 -4.32
CA LEU A 567 9.49 11.32 -4.13
C LEU A 567 9.74 10.36 -2.96
N LEU A 568 8.73 10.14 -2.11
CA LEU A 568 8.83 9.21 -1.00
C LEU A 568 7.91 8.00 -1.20
N PRO A 569 8.17 6.87 -0.50
CA PRO A 569 7.36 5.67 -0.61
C PRO A 569 5.91 5.96 -0.22
N HIS A 570 4.95 5.51 -1.02
CA HIS A 570 3.53 5.76 -0.81
C HIS A 570 2.65 4.67 -1.43
N GLY A 571 1.34 4.74 -1.17
CA GLY A 571 0.37 3.72 -1.56
C GLY A 571 -0.50 4.13 -2.76
N PRO A 572 -1.37 3.21 -3.23
CA PRO A 572 -2.23 3.42 -4.40
C PRO A 572 -3.20 4.61 -4.28
N HIS A 573 -3.57 5.01 -3.06
CA HIS A 573 -4.50 6.12 -2.84
C HIS A 573 -3.97 7.43 -3.44
N ASN A 574 -2.65 7.63 -3.37
CA ASN A 574 -2.01 8.86 -3.84
C ASN A 574 -2.10 9.09 -5.35
N VAL A 575 -2.43 8.07 -6.15
CA VAL A 575 -2.75 8.28 -7.56
C VAL A 575 -4.01 9.13 -7.74
N ARG A 576 -5.00 8.97 -6.86
CA ARG A 576 -6.21 9.78 -6.88
C ARG A 576 -5.87 11.23 -6.58
N ASP A 577 -4.95 11.46 -5.63
CA ASP A 577 -4.49 12.80 -5.30
C ASP A 577 -3.81 13.48 -6.50
N VAL A 578 -2.96 12.73 -7.21
CA VAL A 578 -2.30 13.20 -8.44
C VAL A 578 -3.33 13.54 -9.53
N LEU A 579 -4.35 12.69 -9.74
CA LEU A 579 -5.38 12.93 -10.75
C LEU A 579 -6.25 14.14 -10.43
N ALA A 580 -6.79 14.20 -9.20
CA ALA A 580 -7.61 15.31 -8.76
C ALA A 580 -6.85 16.63 -8.86
N THR A 581 -5.60 16.66 -8.38
CA THR A 581 -4.74 17.84 -8.45
C THR A 581 -4.40 18.22 -9.88
N HIS A 582 -4.09 17.25 -10.75
CA HIS A 582 -3.79 17.54 -12.15
C HIS A 582 -4.98 18.15 -12.87
N VAL A 583 -6.17 17.54 -12.76
CA VAL A 583 -7.38 18.10 -13.37
C VAL A 583 -7.69 19.47 -12.79
N LEU A 584 -7.61 19.63 -11.46
CA LEU A 584 -7.85 20.91 -10.80
C LEU A 584 -6.90 22.01 -11.28
N LYS A 585 -5.59 21.73 -11.41
CA LYS A 585 -4.62 22.69 -11.94
C LYS A 585 -4.88 23.05 -13.41
N ARG A 586 -5.33 22.08 -14.22
CA ARG A 586 -5.55 22.28 -15.66
C ARG A 586 -6.86 23.00 -15.98
N THR A 587 -7.89 22.80 -15.17
CA THR A 587 -9.26 23.25 -15.48
C THR A 587 -9.78 24.29 -14.50
N GLY A 588 -9.19 24.40 -13.31
CA GLY A 588 -9.68 25.24 -12.22
C GLY A 588 -11.00 24.75 -11.61
N SER A 589 -11.57 23.63 -12.09
CA SER A 589 -12.91 23.18 -11.73
C SER A 589 -12.87 22.04 -10.72
N PHE A 590 -13.44 22.30 -9.53
CA PHE A 590 -13.63 21.26 -8.51
C PHE A 590 -14.54 20.13 -8.99
N GLU A 591 -15.53 20.43 -9.83
CA GLU A 591 -16.46 19.44 -10.38
C GLU A 591 -15.76 18.47 -11.34
N GLN A 592 -14.99 18.99 -12.30
CA GLN A 592 -14.24 18.13 -13.22
C GLN A 592 -13.19 17.28 -12.49
N ALA A 593 -12.51 17.86 -11.49
CA ALA A 593 -11.58 17.13 -10.64
C ALA A 593 -12.29 16.03 -9.81
N SER A 594 -13.52 16.27 -9.38
CA SER A 594 -14.29 15.27 -8.63
C SER A 594 -14.69 14.09 -9.52
N TYR A 595 -15.01 14.35 -10.80
CA TYR A 595 -15.29 13.30 -11.79
C TYR A 595 -14.10 12.38 -12.06
N ALA A 596 -12.89 12.94 -12.09
CA ALA A 596 -11.66 12.17 -12.31
C ALA A 596 -11.40 11.10 -11.23
N ILE A 597 -11.96 11.29 -10.02
CA ILE A 597 -11.81 10.35 -8.91
C ILE A 597 -13.14 9.83 -8.35
N GLN A 598 -14.26 10.07 -9.03
CA GLN A 598 -15.60 9.63 -8.60
C GLN A 598 -15.95 10.07 -7.16
N ASP A 599 -15.70 11.35 -6.87
CA ASP A 599 -15.99 11.99 -5.57
C ASP A 599 -16.85 13.26 -5.74
N THR A 600 -17.13 13.96 -4.64
CA THR A 600 -17.93 15.21 -4.66
C THR A 600 -17.06 16.47 -4.78
N PRO A 601 -17.54 17.55 -5.40
CA PRO A 601 -16.81 18.81 -5.50
C PRO A 601 -16.37 19.37 -4.15
N ASP A 602 -17.24 19.29 -3.12
CA ASP A 602 -16.93 19.77 -1.76
C ASP A 602 -15.73 19.05 -1.16
N THR A 603 -15.67 17.72 -1.35
CA THR A 603 -14.53 16.90 -0.93
C THR A 603 -13.25 17.35 -1.63
N ILE A 604 -13.33 17.71 -2.92
CA ILE A 604 -12.16 18.21 -3.65
C ILE A 604 -11.72 19.58 -3.13
N ALA A 605 -12.66 20.49 -2.88
CA ALA A 605 -12.36 21.82 -2.38
C ALA A 605 -11.66 21.77 -1.02
N GLU A 606 -12.16 20.93 -0.10
CA GLU A 606 -11.57 20.74 1.23
C GLU A 606 -10.14 20.16 1.16
N HIS A 607 -9.91 19.16 0.31
CA HIS A 607 -8.65 18.41 0.31
C HIS A 607 -7.58 18.95 -0.66
N TYR A 608 -7.98 19.47 -1.83
CA TYR A 608 -7.04 19.84 -2.91
C TYR A 608 -7.06 21.33 -3.25
N GLY A 609 -7.95 22.12 -2.65
CA GLY A 609 -8.09 23.56 -2.95
C GLY A 609 -6.79 24.36 -2.82
N ARG A 610 -5.88 23.92 -1.95
CA ARG A 610 -4.55 24.53 -1.76
C ARG A 610 -3.61 24.43 -2.97
N PHE A 611 -3.86 23.53 -3.91
CA PHE A 611 -3.03 23.34 -5.12
C PHE A 611 -3.57 24.08 -6.33
N LEU A 612 -4.67 24.83 -6.16
CA LEU A 612 -5.21 25.68 -7.20
C LEU A 612 -4.19 26.80 -7.50
N PRO A 613 -3.89 27.08 -8.77
CA PRO A 613 -3.00 28.18 -9.13
C PRO A 613 -3.47 29.51 -8.51
N GLN A 614 -2.54 30.30 -7.96
CA GLN A 614 -2.85 31.59 -7.33
C GLN A 614 -3.48 32.58 -8.33
N ASP A 615 -3.18 32.42 -9.63
CA ASP A 615 -3.68 33.28 -10.70
C ASP A 615 -4.92 32.69 -11.39
N LYS A 616 -6.05 32.68 -10.66
CA LYS A 616 -7.35 32.27 -11.23
C LYS A 616 -7.77 33.15 -12.41
N ALA A 617 -7.30 34.39 -12.44
CA ALA A 617 -7.58 35.35 -13.51
C ALA A 617 -6.89 34.95 -14.82
N ALA A 618 -5.66 34.44 -14.77
CA ALA A 618 -4.97 33.92 -15.96
C ALA A 618 -5.67 32.70 -16.59
N LEU A 619 -6.20 31.77 -15.78
CA LEU A 619 -6.99 30.63 -16.28
C LEU A 619 -8.30 31.08 -16.94
N ALA A 620 -9.01 32.03 -16.32
CA ALA A 620 -10.20 32.64 -16.90
C ALA A 620 -9.87 33.39 -18.20
N ALA A 621 -8.76 34.14 -18.23
CA ALA A 621 -8.30 34.85 -19.40
C ALA A 621 -7.94 33.90 -20.56
N GLN A 622 -7.35 32.73 -20.32
CA GLN A 622 -7.09 31.74 -21.37
C GLN A 622 -8.39 31.25 -22.04
N VAL A 623 -9.43 30.98 -21.25
CA VAL A 623 -10.75 30.57 -21.79
C VAL A 623 -11.41 31.72 -22.55
N LEU A 624 -11.35 32.94 -22.03
CA LEU A 624 -11.86 34.13 -22.73
C LEU A 624 -11.09 34.41 -24.03
N ASN A 625 -9.77 34.23 -24.01
CA ASN A 625 -8.88 34.45 -25.16
C ASN A 625 -9.09 33.44 -26.30
N GLN A 626 -9.55 32.21 -26.01
CA GLN A 626 -9.88 31.21 -27.04
C GLN A 626 -10.98 31.69 -28.00
N VAL A 627 -11.89 32.56 -27.53
CA VAL A 627 -12.96 33.14 -28.35
C VAL A 627 -12.41 34.12 -29.39
N TRP A 628 -11.22 34.69 -29.14
CA TRP A 628 -10.58 35.68 -30.02
C TRP A 628 -9.57 35.06 -31.00
N THR A 629 -9.29 33.76 -30.90
CA THR A 629 -8.37 33.02 -31.80
C THR A 629 -9.08 32.32 -32.97
N ILE A 630 -10.27 32.80 -33.35
CA ILE A 630 -11.01 32.32 -34.53
C ILE A 630 -10.36 32.85 -35.81
#